data_AF-A0A0F4YJG4-F1
#
_entry.id   AF-A0A0F4YJG4-F1
#
_cell.length_a   1.000
_cell.length_b   1.000
_cell.length_c   1.000
_cell.angle_alpha   90.00
_cell.angle_beta   90.00
_cell.angle_gamma   90.00
#
_symmetry.space_group_name_H-M   'P 1'
#
loop_
_entity.id
_entity.type
_entity.pdbx_description
1 polymer ?
#
loop_
_entity_poly.entity_id
_entity_poly.type
_entity_poly.pdbx_seq_one_letter_code
_entity_poly.pdbx_strand_id
1 'polypeptide(L)'
;MPPARRPGRLDGARTKYTNDPFEAAGICADSASEDDISDRPRKRRGRGRKRQEDSSDEDFAETELGREEKLRSDESPDDEDAPLPGKINELDEGSEMFDDDEESLNEEAASVTKSRPSKKRRPVAFHRDETHNRGIWNPMEHVSKSMHLKLTFGTDDRDLLATIYGRDRWYRGIDSALPSRISLDEAESLGDYGPGKTFGVAGEDMEMEAMTGWDWYYDDNLGGRFRKRQRIESIDEQTARQRYLPRPQKREHTVIIGPVDNQKVFHLQQNECLDFGEAWNDSRPRKKRGRKRRDEDAEEAPPSVEAKEEPSEEPPVNQKRPREGWILNMGNKVQCLAWAPNQDGDTQYLAIAVPITEQQKDEHRVGGEPIGAPAFTPSEPYPAALQIWSFEASKDGGLTKSLDMSRKPKLRLVICTDWGDIRRIAWCPMARRRRDEDDKDGSHSLGLLAGIWGDGAVRVLDVKLGSISDSTEFCKDSRHPRLSNIAIPLLTKRTTDRLQSPAFYCKPPSTVSTAITWLSPSDIAVGCANGFVGIWSLASSCQTEPASDPSPYLYFPVHLTYITGIASGYPQHPHLLGTTSMDGQTRLTSILDPQKDVVDTNRMRLGSMHISYSPFLQAFLSNDENDFIRSLAVRRFYTTTTVGRMQSTVTALAPSSFWHPSGLIGCAGGSVVALNPLRRLLHSKDRHWHLTWFTQEWARGADPGKPNVSRFLDGFRAESVSLLRTMMGDRRIVNGVMAITIYDDENHITALAWNPNQRCAGWASAGMGSGLIRVEDLAI
;
A
#
# COMPACT_ATOMS: atom_id res chain seq x y z
N MET A 1 -3.67 57.96 38.10
CA MET A 1 -4.00 59.14 37.27
C MET A 1 -3.85 58.74 35.81
N PRO A 2 -4.85 58.95 34.92
CA PRO A 2 -6.26 59.23 35.15
C PRO A 2 -7.10 57.96 34.72
N PRO A 3 -8.29 57.95 34.06
CA PRO A 3 -9.38 57.05 34.49
C PRO A 3 -9.97 56.10 33.41
N ALA A 4 -10.94 55.27 33.81
CA ALA A 4 -11.56 54.24 32.98
C ALA A 4 -12.73 54.73 32.09
N ARG A 5 -12.98 54.03 30.97
CA ARG A 5 -14.27 53.99 30.24
C ARG A 5 -14.59 52.58 29.71
N ARG A 6 -15.87 52.23 29.75
CA ARG A 6 -16.58 51.14 29.03
C ARG A 6 -17.85 51.77 28.41
N PRO A 7 -18.62 51.09 27.54
CA PRO A 7 -18.24 50.18 26.45
C PRO A 7 -18.80 50.66 25.09
N GLY A 8 -18.43 50.01 23.98
CA GLY A 8 -18.98 50.26 22.63
C GLY A 8 -19.45 48.96 21.96
N ARG A 9 -20.56 49.01 21.21
CA ARG A 9 -21.26 47.82 20.68
C ARG A 9 -20.54 47.09 19.54
N LEU A 10 -20.82 45.79 19.46
CA LEU A 10 -20.71 44.93 18.28
C LEU A 10 -21.50 45.48 17.09
N ASP A 11 -20.90 45.49 15.90
CA ASP A 11 -21.48 44.96 14.65
C ASP A 11 -20.33 44.78 13.63
N GLY A 12 -20.25 43.74 12.79
CA GLY A 12 -21.08 42.54 12.67
C GLY A 12 -20.23 41.30 12.34
N ALA A 13 -20.80 40.10 12.46
CA ALA A 13 -20.04 38.85 12.45
C ALA A 13 -19.57 38.39 11.05
N ARG A 14 -18.29 37.99 10.95
CA ARG A 14 -17.78 37.10 9.89
C ARG A 14 -16.79 36.04 10.38
N THR A 15 -17.01 35.52 11.59
CA THR A 15 -16.34 34.32 12.10
C THR A 15 -17.01 33.05 11.53
N LYS A 16 -16.62 32.62 10.32
CA LYS A 16 -16.92 31.27 9.84
C LYS A 16 -15.98 30.28 10.56
N TYR A 17 -16.41 29.79 11.72
CA TYR A 17 -15.91 28.53 12.29
C TYR A 17 -16.87 27.41 11.90
N THR A 18 -16.32 26.28 11.44
CA THR A 18 -17.01 25.00 11.12
C THR A 18 -18.26 25.08 10.25
N ASN A 19 -18.10 24.73 8.98
CA ASN A 19 -19.01 24.09 8.01
C ASN A 19 -18.16 23.98 6.72
N ASP A 20 -17.77 22.78 6.26
CA ASP A 20 -18.64 21.79 5.63
C ASP A 20 -18.17 20.31 5.79
N PRO A 21 -18.97 19.39 6.37
CA PRO A 21 -18.83 17.93 6.24
C PRO A 21 -19.93 17.29 5.35
N PHE A 22 -20.58 18.09 4.49
CA PHE A 22 -20.96 17.84 3.09
C PHE A 22 -22.38 18.25 2.61
N GLU A 23 -23.13 19.29 3.02
CA GLU A 23 -23.18 20.12 4.25
C GLU A 23 -24.53 19.82 4.94
N ALA A 24 -24.61 19.28 6.15
CA ALA A 24 -23.61 18.50 6.89
C ALA A 24 -23.76 17.02 6.46
N ALA A 25 -23.30 16.67 5.26
CA ALA A 25 -23.78 15.54 4.44
C ALA A 25 -25.24 15.69 3.95
N GLY A 26 -25.56 16.90 3.44
CA GLY A 26 -26.84 17.26 2.79
C GLY A 26 -26.69 17.88 1.39
N ILE A 27 -25.49 17.85 0.83
CA ILE A 27 -25.01 18.23 -0.52
C ILE A 27 -25.73 19.40 -1.19
N CYS A 28 -25.06 20.55 -1.25
CA CYS A 28 -25.27 21.53 -2.31
C CYS A 28 -23.92 21.95 -2.89
N ALA A 29 -23.74 21.69 -4.19
CA ALA A 29 -22.79 22.39 -5.04
C ALA A 29 -23.64 23.09 -6.12
N ASP A 30 -23.39 24.37 -6.36
CA ASP A 30 -24.29 25.22 -7.15
C ASP A 30 -24.27 24.87 -8.65
N SER A 31 -25.07 23.88 -9.05
CA SER A 31 -25.34 23.53 -10.45
C SER A 31 -26.79 23.08 -10.68
N ALA A 32 -27.76 23.84 -10.15
CA ALA A 32 -29.17 23.76 -10.52
C ALA A 32 -29.56 25.02 -11.29
N SER A 33 -30.31 24.87 -12.38
CA SER A 33 -30.73 25.97 -13.25
C SER A 33 -31.75 26.89 -12.59
N GLU A 34 -31.48 28.19 -12.53
CA GLU A 34 -32.49 29.21 -12.17
C GLU A 34 -33.49 29.41 -13.33
N ASP A 35 -34.50 28.55 -13.38
CA ASP A 35 -35.79 28.83 -14.04
C ASP A 35 -36.94 28.51 -13.07
N ASP A 36 -37.95 29.38 -13.06
CA ASP A 36 -39.17 29.36 -12.23
C ASP A 36 -39.04 29.23 -10.68
N ILE A 37 -39.21 30.37 -9.99
CA ILE A 37 -40.33 30.60 -9.05
C ILE A 37 -40.51 32.11 -8.83
N SER A 38 -41.75 32.55 -8.57
CA SER A 38 -42.13 33.97 -8.73
C SER A 38 -42.85 34.63 -7.53
N ASP A 39 -42.85 35.98 -7.59
CA ASP A 39 -43.80 36.92 -7.00
C ASP A 39 -43.73 37.35 -5.50
N ARG A 40 -43.00 38.48 -5.29
CA ARG A 40 -43.42 39.68 -4.49
C ARG A 40 -43.30 39.65 -2.94
N PRO A 41 -43.39 40.83 -2.25
CA PRO A 41 -43.65 42.20 -2.74
C PRO A 41 -42.56 43.26 -2.45
N ARG A 42 -42.67 44.40 -3.17
CA ARG A 42 -41.74 45.56 -3.13
C ARG A 42 -41.91 46.42 -1.86
N LYS A 43 -40.80 46.98 -1.34
CA LYS A 43 -40.78 48.28 -0.64
C LYS A 43 -39.87 49.28 -1.38
N ARG A 44 -40.13 50.59 -1.25
CA ARG A 44 -39.54 51.67 -2.08
C ARG A 44 -38.80 52.70 -1.21
N ARG A 45 -37.89 53.47 -1.85
CA ARG A 45 -37.11 54.62 -1.34
C ARG A 45 -35.91 54.24 -0.46
N GLY A 46 -34.82 55.02 -0.40
CA GLY A 46 -34.59 56.38 -0.94
C GLY A 46 -33.65 56.50 -2.15
N ARG A 47 -33.48 57.74 -2.65
CA ARG A 47 -32.53 58.13 -3.72
C ARG A 47 -31.23 58.65 -3.09
N GLY A 48 -30.07 58.37 -3.68
CA GLY A 48 -28.77 58.89 -3.22
C GLY A 48 -27.66 58.88 -4.27
N ARG A 49 -27.70 59.83 -5.23
CA ARG A 49 -26.64 60.26 -6.18
C ARG A 49 -25.71 59.19 -6.82
N LYS A 50 -25.76 59.08 -8.14
CA LYS A 50 -24.58 58.71 -8.96
C LYS A 50 -23.42 59.68 -8.69
N ARG A 51 -22.19 59.15 -8.70
CA ARG A 51 -21.07 59.71 -9.47
C ARG A 51 -20.51 58.58 -10.36
N GLN A 52 -19.82 58.98 -11.42
CA GLN A 52 -19.28 58.17 -12.51
C GLN A 52 -18.01 58.89 -13.01
N GLU A 53 -17.17 58.21 -13.81
CA GLU A 53 -15.84 58.67 -14.26
C GLU A 53 -14.80 58.82 -13.11
N ASP A 54 -13.50 58.55 -13.26
CA ASP A 54 -12.68 57.96 -14.35
C ASP A 54 -11.37 57.37 -13.73
N SER A 55 -10.70 56.32 -14.26
CA SER A 55 -9.79 56.17 -15.43
C SER A 55 -8.31 56.55 -15.15
N SER A 56 -7.36 55.91 -15.87
CA SER A 56 -5.88 55.90 -15.64
C SER A 56 -5.44 55.21 -14.33
N ASP A 57 -4.44 54.33 -14.23
CA ASP A 57 -3.43 53.74 -15.16
C ASP A 57 -2.19 54.60 -15.55
N GLU A 58 -1.04 53.92 -15.69
CA GLU A 58 0.33 54.43 -15.97
C GLU A 58 0.97 55.26 -14.80
N ASP A 59 2.30 55.30 -14.53
CA ASP A 59 3.48 55.04 -15.40
C ASP A 59 4.82 54.76 -14.62
N PHE A 60 5.81 54.08 -15.24
CA PHE A 60 7.29 53.88 -14.96
C PHE A 60 7.79 53.50 -13.52
N ALA A 61 8.89 52.75 -13.26
CA ALA A 61 10.25 52.59 -13.82
C ALA A 61 11.19 53.81 -13.57
N GLU A 62 12.51 53.72 -13.39
CA GLU A 62 13.50 52.61 -13.40
C GLU A 62 14.34 52.68 -12.08
N THR A 63 15.53 52.11 -11.82
CA THR A 63 16.79 52.04 -12.60
C THR A 63 17.72 50.98 -12.01
N GLU A 64 18.40 50.18 -12.85
CA GLU A 64 19.55 49.36 -12.44
C GLU A 64 20.86 50.16 -12.48
N LEU A 65 21.79 49.90 -11.56
CA LEU A 65 23.22 50.15 -11.77
C LEU A 65 24.00 48.87 -11.41
N GLY A 66 24.40 48.13 -12.44
CA GLY A 66 25.07 46.84 -12.29
C GLY A 66 26.50 46.94 -11.78
N ARG A 67 26.96 45.86 -11.16
CA ARG A 67 28.38 45.59 -10.92
C ARG A 67 28.64 44.10 -11.09
N GLU A 68 29.54 43.75 -12.00
CA GLU A 68 29.98 42.38 -12.20
C GLU A 68 30.76 41.89 -10.97
N GLU A 69 30.32 40.80 -10.34
CA GLU A 69 31.22 39.89 -9.62
C GLU A 69 30.83 38.43 -9.85
N LYS A 70 31.81 37.55 -9.67
CA LYS A 70 31.82 36.17 -10.16
C LYS A 70 30.87 35.28 -9.35
N LEU A 71 30.24 34.33 -10.05
CA LEU A 71 29.62 33.14 -9.45
C LEU A 71 30.56 32.50 -8.41
N ARG A 72 30.20 32.64 -7.13
CA ARG A 72 30.67 31.77 -6.05
C ARG A 72 29.56 30.78 -5.75
N SER A 73 29.94 29.56 -5.40
CA SER A 73 29.04 28.58 -4.81
C SER A 73 28.67 29.02 -3.40
N ASP A 74 27.40 29.27 -3.13
CA ASP A 74 26.93 29.40 -1.75
C ASP A 74 27.03 28.04 -1.04
N GLU A 75 27.72 28.04 0.10
CA GLU A 75 27.92 26.86 0.94
C GLU A 75 26.72 26.74 1.89
N SER A 76 25.91 25.69 1.73
CA SER A 76 24.83 25.37 2.66
C SER A 76 25.43 24.75 3.95
N PRO A 77 25.22 25.35 5.14
CA PRO A 77 25.87 24.87 6.36
C PRO A 77 25.30 23.55 6.87
N ASP A 78 26.23 22.61 7.07
CA ASP A 78 26.30 21.55 8.10
C ASP A 78 25.06 20.68 8.40
N ASP A 79 25.16 19.41 7.95
CA ASP A 79 24.36 18.27 8.45
C ASP A 79 24.83 17.86 9.88
N GLU A 80 24.37 18.53 10.94
CA GLU A 80 24.67 18.09 12.33
C GLU A 80 23.66 17.08 12.89
N ASP A 81 24.10 15.82 13.06
CA ASP A 81 23.42 14.81 13.90
C ASP A 81 23.64 15.15 15.39
N ALA A 82 22.74 15.98 15.95
CA ALA A 82 22.82 16.42 17.35
C ALA A 82 22.67 15.26 18.36
N PRO A 83 23.64 15.02 19.27
CA PRO A 83 23.55 13.94 20.24
C PRO A 83 22.56 14.25 21.37
N LEU A 84 21.73 13.27 21.73
CA LEU A 84 20.82 13.37 22.88
C LEU A 84 21.60 13.39 24.21
N PRO A 85 21.33 14.36 25.11
CA PRO A 85 21.94 14.37 26.43
C PRO A 85 21.28 13.34 27.35
N GLY A 86 22.08 12.52 28.02
CA GLY A 86 21.59 11.58 29.04
C GLY A 86 22.02 10.13 28.85
N LYS A 87 23.33 9.86 28.98
CA LYS A 87 23.81 8.58 29.52
C LYS A 87 24.43 8.82 30.88
N ILE A 88 23.96 8.06 31.86
CA ILE A 88 24.64 7.87 33.15
C ILE A 88 25.83 6.94 32.88
N ASN A 89 26.94 7.16 33.59
CA ASN A 89 28.09 6.27 33.50
C ASN A 89 27.75 4.92 34.14
N GLU A 90 27.72 3.86 33.34
CA GLU A 90 28.04 2.53 33.84
C GLU A 90 29.56 2.35 33.65
N LEU A 91 30.24 2.05 34.74
CA LEU A 91 31.67 1.72 34.76
C LEU A 91 31.83 0.27 34.32
N ASP A 92 32.85 -0.01 33.52
CA ASP A 92 33.35 -1.37 33.28
C ASP A 92 34.82 -1.38 33.69
N GLU A 93 35.19 -2.31 34.57
CA GLU A 93 36.51 -2.38 35.20
C GLU A 93 37.32 -3.56 34.65
N GLY A 94 38.58 -3.30 34.29
CA GLY A 94 39.60 -4.34 34.20
C GLY A 94 40.01 -4.77 32.79
N SER A 95 41.08 -4.15 32.27
CA SER A 95 42.28 -4.91 31.91
C SER A 95 43.52 -4.04 32.08
N GLU A 96 44.51 -4.55 32.81
CA GLU A 96 45.90 -4.09 32.75
C GLU A 96 46.50 -4.52 31.38
N MET A 97 47.66 -4.08 30.91
CA MET A 97 48.82 -3.41 31.53
C MET A 97 49.67 -2.80 30.40
N PHE A 98 50.40 -1.71 30.64
CA PHE A 98 51.81 -1.49 30.21
C PHE A 98 52.22 -0.02 30.41
N ASP A 99 53.19 0.15 31.30
CA ASP A 99 54.04 1.35 31.42
C ASP A 99 55.05 1.38 30.22
N ASP A 100 55.85 2.41 29.97
CA ASP A 100 56.28 3.53 30.82
C ASP A 100 56.73 4.73 29.96
N ASP A 101 57.06 5.86 30.62
CA ASP A 101 57.95 6.98 30.21
C ASP A 101 57.36 8.36 30.57
N GLU A 102 57.87 8.96 31.65
CA GLU A 102 57.69 10.39 31.97
C GLU A 102 58.60 11.27 31.09
N GLU A 103 58.11 12.45 30.67
CA GLU A 103 58.85 13.68 31.00
C GLU A 103 57.91 14.90 31.05
N SER A 104 58.04 15.70 32.11
CA SER A 104 57.28 16.95 32.29
C SER A 104 57.97 18.13 31.63
N LEU A 105 57.21 19.13 31.19
CA LEU A 105 57.50 20.55 31.51
C LEU A 105 56.30 21.47 31.23
N ASN A 106 56.40 22.72 31.69
CA ASN A 106 55.26 23.58 31.98
C ASN A 106 54.96 24.66 30.91
N GLU A 107 53.80 25.31 31.11
CA GLU A 107 53.55 26.74 30.89
C GLU A 107 53.07 27.34 29.53
N GLU A 108 52.31 28.43 29.75
CA GLU A 108 51.81 29.52 28.92
C GLU A 108 50.86 29.28 27.72
N ALA A 109 49.81 30.11 27.70
CA ALA A 109 48.80 30.18 26.66
C ALA A 109 49.06 31.35 25.71
N ALA A 110 49.24 31.07 24.42
CA ALA A 110 49.29 32.07 23.37
C ALA A 110 48.36 31.69 22.19
N SER A 111 47.36 32.52 21.91
CA SER A 111 46.40 32.27 20.83
C SER A 111 47.03 32.50 19.45
N VAL A 112 47.34 31.42 18.72
CA VAL A 112 47.75 31.49 17.31
C VAL A 112 46.91 30.52 16.48
N THR A 113 46.11 31.06 15.57
CA THR A 113 45.27 30.33 14.61
C THR A 113 46.09 29.63 13.53
N LYS A 114 46.84 28.59 13.92
CA LYS A 114 47.52 27.69 12.99
C LYS A 114 46.48 26.85 12.25
N SER A 115 46.20 27.20 10.99
CA SER A 115 45.40 26.39 10.08
C SER A 115 45.97 24.97 10.02
N ARG A 116 45.25 23.98 10.57
CA ARG A 116 45.64 22.57 10.45
C ARG A 116 45.75 22.23 8.96
N PRO A 117 46.87 21.67 8.48
CA PRO A 117 46.93 21.19 7.11
C PRO A 117 45.87 20.11 6.94
N SER A 118 45.10 20.17 5.86
CA SER A 118 44.09 19.16 5.56
C SER A 118 44.78 17.81 5.35
N LYS A 119 44.76 16.97 6.40
CA LYS A 119 45.16 15.57 6.28
C LYS A 119 44.31 14.98 5.16
N LYS A 120 44.91 14.71 3.99
CA LYS A 120 44.29 13.94 2.92
C LYS A 120 43.94 12.58 3.51
N ARG A 121 42.69 12.43 3.96
CA ARG A 121 42.17 11.19 4.53
C ARG A 121 42.40 10.11 3.49
N ARG A 122 43.21 9.10 3.83
CA ARG A 122 43.32 7.90 3.00
C ARG A 122 41.91 7.34 2.83
N PRO A 123 41.50 6.91 1.63
CA PRO A 123 40.23 6.22 1.48
C PRO A 123 40.25 4.99 2.41
N VAL A 124 39.22 4.84 3.24
CA VAL A 124 39.08 3.67 4.10
C VAL A 124 38.91 2.46 3.19
N ALA A 125 39.91 1.58 3.18
CA ALA A 125 39.89 0.38 2.36
C ALA A 125 39.09 -0.69 3.09
N PHE A 126 37.96 -1.11 2.51
CA PHE A 126 37.17 -2.21 3.04
C PHE A 126 37.92 -3.53 2.80
N HIS A 127 38.55 -4.07 3.85
CA HIS A 127 39.13 -5.40 3.81
C HIS A 127 37.99 -6.44 3.93
N ARG A 128 37.98 -7.45 3.05
CA ARG A 128 36.92 -8.48 3.02
C ARG A 128 36.80 -9.26 4.34
N ASP A 129 37.87 -9.29 5.11
CA ASP A 129 38.04 -10.13 6.29
C ASP A 129 37.88 -9.35 7.61
N GLU A 130 37.50 -8.06 7.55
CA GLU A 130 37.39 -7.17 8.71
C GLU A 130 36.07 -7.38 9.47
N THR A 131 36.11 -8.14 10.55
CA THR A 131 34.94 -8.50 11.36
C THR A 131 34.43 -7.32 12.21
N HIS A 132 33.11 -7.15 12.24
CA HIS A 132 32.43 -6.06 12.94
C HIS A 132 31.38 -6.59 13.91
N ASN A 133 31.20 -5.92 15.05
CA ASN A 133 30.20 -6.29 16.08
C ASN A 133 28.73 -6.25 15.61
N ARG A 134 28.46 -5.71 14.42
CA ARG A 134 27.17 -5.73 13.71
C ARG A 134 27.31 -6.18 12.25
N GLY A 135 28.27 -7.08 11.99
CA GLY A 135 28.53 -7.70 10.67
C GLY A 135 29.23 -6.80 9.65
N ILE A 136 28.76 -5.56 9.46
CA ILE A 136 29.29 -4.62 8.46
C ILE A 136 29.60 -3.27 9.10
N TRP A 137 30.72 -2.65 8.69
CA TRP A 137 31.12 -1.29 9.03
C TRP A 137 29.98 -0.28 8.87
N ASN A 138 29.65 0.44 9.93
CA ASN A 138 28.68 1.52 9.88
C ASN A 138 29.39 2.86 9.62
N PRO A 139 29.25 3.50 8.45
CA PRO A 139 29.86 4.78 8.17
C PRO A 139 29.28 5.87 9.08
N MET A 140 30.14 6.48 9.91
CA MET A 140 29.80 7.68 10.69
C MET A 140 30.10 8.99 9.95
N GLU A 141 30.63 8.91 8.72
CA GLU A 141 31.02 10.07 7.91
C GLU A 141 30.62 9.89 6.42
N HIS A 142 30.74 10.96 5.63
CA HIS A 142 30.45 10.96 4.19
C HIS A 142 31.30 9.94 3.40
N VAL A 143 30.67 8.83 3.00
CA VAL A 143 31.28 7.79 2.14
C VAL A 143 31.20 8.14 0.65
N SER A 144 32.10 7.58 -0.15
CA SER A 144 32.00 7.66 -1.62
C SER A 144 30.77 6.89 -2.13
N LYS A 145 30.19 7.34 -3.25
CA LYS A 145 29.00 6.70 -3.85
C LYS A 145 29.20 5.19 -4.09
N SER A 146 30.38 4.76 -4.54
CA SER A 146 30.69 3.34 -4.75
C SER A 146 30.73 2.54 -3.43
N MET A 147 31.27 3.13 -2.36
CA MET A 147 31.31 2.48 -1.05
C MET A 147 29.91 2.42 -0.41
N HIS A 148 29.10 3.48 -0.54
CA HIS A 148 27.70 3.49 -0.09
C HIS A 148 26.85 2.39 -0.77
N LEU A 149 27.02 2.18 -2.08
CA LEU A 149 26.38 1.07 -2.80
C LEU A 149 26.85 -0.29 -2.26
N LYS A 150 28.17 -0.47 -2.08
CA LYS A 150 28.74 -1.73 -1.57
C LYS A 150 28.30 -2.07 -0.14
N LEU A 151 28.10 -1.07 0.71
CA LEU A 151 27.58 -1.25 2.07
C LEU A 151 26.07 -1.53 2.09
N THR A 152 25.30 -1.03 1.13
CA THR A 152 23.85 -1.19 1.07
C THR A 152 23.45 -2.53 0.41
N PHE A 153 24.02 -2.82 -0.77
CA PHE A 153 23.63 -3.94 -1.64
C PHE A 153 24.64 -5.10 -1.62
N GLY A 154 25.92 -4.82 -1.35
CA GLY A 154 26.98 -5.83 -1.20
C GLY A 154 28.14 -5.68 -2.17
N THR A 155 29.07 -6.64 -2.11
CA THR A 155 30.23 -6.74 -3.02
C THR A 155 30.16 -7.94 -3.97
N ASP A 156 28.99 -8.55 -4.10
CA ASP A 156 28.71 -9.52 -5.16
C ASP A 156 28.33 -8.74 -6.43
N ASP A 157 28.92 -9.08 -7.56
CA ASP A 157 28.63 -8.40 -8.82
C ASP A 157 27.17 -8.62 -9.25
N ARG A 158 26.51 -9.70 -8.79
CA ARG A 158 25.09 -9.97 -9.05
C ARG A 158 24.16 -8.96 -8.37
N ASP A 159 24.41 -8.64 -7.09
CA ASP A 159 23.67 -7.61 -6.34
C ASP A 159 23.88 -6.21 -6.96
N LEU A 160 25.11 -5.94 -7.38
CA LEU A 160 25.48 -4.67 -8.02
C LEU A 160 24.86 -4.53 -9.42
N LEU A 161 24.81 -5.61 -10.21
CA LEU A 161 24.14 -5.63 -11.52
C LEU A 161 22.62 -5.46 -11.39
N ALA A 162 21.97 -6.10 -10.41
CA ALA A 162 20.56 -5.85 -10.07
C ALA A 162 20.30 -4.39 -9.69
N THR A 163 21.17 -3.80 -8.88
CA THR A 163 21.10 -2.40 -8.47
C THR A 163 21.29 -1.45 -9.67
N ILE A 164 22.17 -1.79 -10.61
CA ILE A 164 22.42 -1.03 -11.85
C ILE A 164 21.25 -1.15 -12.82
N TYR A 165 20.72 -2.35 -13.03
CA TYR A 165 19.49 -2.58 -13.82
C TYR A 165 18.32 -1.76 -13.27
N GLY A 166 18.09 -1.83 -11.95
CA GLY A 166 17.09 -1.02 -11.26
C GLY A 166 17.30 0.48 -11.46
N ARG A 167 18.54 0.97 -11.32
CA ARG A 167 18.90 2.38 -11.57
C ARG A 167 18.56 2.79 -13.00
N ASP A 168 19.10 2.11 -14.01
CA ASP A 168 19.05 2.62 -15.38
C ASP A 168 17.63 2.59 -15.98
N ARG A 169 16.76 1.72 -15.46
CA ARG A 169 15.33 1.70 -15.75
C ARG A 169 14.50 2.71 -14.92
N TRP A 170 14.74 2.82 -13.61
CA TRP A 170 13.83 3.52 -12.67
C TRP A 170 14.38 4.82 -12.03
N TYR A 171 15.57 5.28 -12.41
CA TYR A 171 16.15 6.52 -11.87
C TYR A 171 15.68 7.80 -12.61
N ARG A 172 14.72 7.70 -13.55
CA ARG A 172 14.21 8.87 -14.29
C ARG A 172 13.45 9.85 -13.39
N GLY A 173 13.31 11.09 -13.85
CA GLY A 173 12.56 12.12 -13.12
C GLY A 173 11.06 11.80 -12.97
N ILE A 174 10.48 11.17 -13.99
CA ILE A 174 9.06 10.79 -14.02
C ILE A 174 8.76 9.69 -12.99
N ASP A 175 9.61 8.67 -12.88
CA ASP A 175 9.46 7.52 -11.97
C ASP A 175 9.74 7.85 -10.48
N SER A 176 9.71 9.12 -10.07
CA SER A 176 10.06 9.54 -8.70
C SER A 176 9.04 9.10 -7.63
N ALA A 177 7.83 8.68 -8.03
CA ALA A 177 6.78 8.25 -7.11
C ALA A 177 5.96 7.08 -7.70
N LEU A 178 5.23 7.31 -8.78
CA LEU A 178 4.55 6.27 -9.57
C LEU A 178 5.48 5.74 -10.67
N PRO A 179 5.28 4.50 -11.15
CA PRO A 179 5.96 4.01 -12.35
C PRO A 179 5.41 4.70 -13.60
N SER A 180 6.25 4.94 -14.61
CA SER A 180 5.79 5.36 -15.95
C SER A 180 5.60 4.17 -16.89
N ARG A 181 4.69 4.27 -17.87
CA ARG A 181 4.55 3.21 -18.92
C ARG A 181 5.87 3.00 -19.67
N ILE A 182 6.60 4.07 -19.95
CA ILE A 182 7.89 4.02 -20.66
C ILE A 182 8.89 3.13 -19.91
N SER A 183 9.05 3.34 -18.60
CA SER A 183 9.95 2.52 -17.77
C SER A 183 9.41 1.12 -17.48
N LEU A 184 8.08 0.91 -17.53
CA LEU A 184 7.49 -0.43 -17.50
C LEU A 184 7.82 -1.24 -18.77
N ASP A 185 7.50 -0.70 -19.95
CA ASP A 185 7.65 -1.38 -21.25
C ASP A 185 9.13 -1.64 -21.63
N GLU A 186 10.06 -0.82 -21.15
CA GLU A 186 11.50 -0.97 -21.37
C GLU A 186 12.10 -2.28 -20.80
N ALA A 187 11.33 -3.10 -20.08
CA ALA A 187 11.75 -4.43 -19.65
C ALA A 187 12.29 -5.31 -20.81
N GLU A 188 11.67 -5.19 -21.99
CA GLU A 188 12.03 -5.95 -23.20
C GLU A 188 13.27 -5.38 -23.90
N SER A 189 13.39 -4.06 -23.98
CA SER A 189 14.43 -3.37 -24.76
C SER A 189 15.70 -3.03 -23.98
N LEU A 190 15.65 -2.95 -22.64
CA LEU A 190 16.85 -2.77 -21.84
C LEU A 190 17.77 -3.98 -21.98
N GLY A 191 19.08 -3.71 -22.04
CA GLY A 191 20.12 -4.74 -22.02
C GLY A 191 19.97 -5.71 -20.85
N ASP A 192 20.55 -6.89 -21.00
CA ASP A 192 20.25 -8.03 -20.13
C ASP A 192 20.73 -7.83 -18.68
N TYR A 193 21.92 -7.23 -18.50
CA TYR A 193 22.63 -7.14 -17.21
C TYR A 193 22.82 -8.51 -16.50
N GLY A 194 22.65 -9.63 -17.22
CA GLY A 194 22.67 -10.99 -16.67
C GLY A 194 21.61 -11.15 -15.56
N PRO A 195 22.00 -11.44 -14.30
CA PRO A 195 21.06 -11.57 -13.18
C PRO A 195 20.38 -10.24 -12.78
N GLY A 196 20.60 -9.14 -13.51
CA GLY A 196 20.01 -7.84 -13.23
C GLY A 196 18.48 -7.84 -13.31
N LYS A 197 17.90 -8.47 -14.35
CA LYS A 197 16.44 -8.61 -14.53
C LYS A 197 15.79 -9.52 -13.46
N THR A 198 16.56 -10.41 -12.87
CA THR A 198 16.18 -11.38 -11.81
C THR A 198 16.72 -10.98 -10.43
N PHE A 199 17.04 -9.70 -10.23
CA PHE A 199 17.39 -9.06 -8.96
C PHE A 199 18.61 -9.62 -8.21
N GLY A 200 19.47 -10.39 -8.90
CA GLY A 200 20.67 -11.04 -8.35
C GLY A 200 20.63 -12.58 -8.39
N VAL A 201 19.44 -13.17 -8.59
CA VAL A 201 19.24 -14.62 -8.79
C VAL A 201 19.61 -14.99 -10.23
N ALA A 202 20.07 -16.21 -10.52
CA ALA A 202 20.32 -16.62 -11.91
C ALA A 202 18.99 -16.81 -12.67
N GLY A 203 18.98 -16.54 -13.97
CA GLY A 203 17.80 -16.77 -14.82
C GLY A 203 17.37 -18.25 -14.81
N GLU A 204 18.35 -19.15 -14.86
CA GLU A 204 18.14 -20.60 -14.78
C GLU A 204 17.47 -21.03 -13.46
N ASP A 205 17.84 -20.43 -12.32
CA ASP A 205 17.21 -20.73 -11.02
C ASP A 205 15.73 -20.28 -10.99
N MET A 206 15.43 -19.11 -11.55
CA MET A 206 14.06 -18.60 -11.65
C MET A 206 13.20 -19.44 -12.62
N GLU A 207 13.77 -19.89 -13.75
CA GLU A 207 13.09 -20.81 -14.67
C GLU A 207 12.88 -22.20 -14.05
N MET A 208 13.83 -22.70 -13.26
CA MET A 208 13.67 -23.94 -12.50
C MET A 208 12.57 -23.80 -11.44
N GLU A 209 12.51 -22.73 -10.66
CA GLU A 209 11.41 -22.53 -9.71
C GLU A 209 10.05 -22.45 -10.44
N ALA A 210 9.97 -21.71 -11.54
CA ALA A 210 8.77 -21.57 -12.34
C ALA A 210 8.31 -22.90 -13.01
N MET A 211 9.20 -23.87 -13.14
CA MET A 211 8.93 -25.21 -13.64
C MET A 211 8.96 -26.25 -12.52
N THR A 212 10.14 -26.79 -12.18
CA THR A 212 10.31 -27.93 -11.27
C THR A 212 9.89 -27.62 -9.83
N GLY A 213 9.94 -26.35 -9.42
CA GLY A 213 9.37 -25.88 -8.14
C GLY A 213 7.88 -26.17 -7.98
N TRP A 214 7.15 -26.38 -9.08
CA TRP A 214 5.73 -26.75 -9.09
C TRP A 214 5.46 -28.24 -9.40
N ASP A 215 6.46 -29.08 -9.67
CA ASP A 215 6.22 -30.48 -10.04
C ASP A 215 5.48 -31.28 -8.95
N TRP A 216 5.71 -30.96 -7.67
CA TRP A 216 4.96 -31.54 -6.55
C TRP A 216 3.43 -31.28 -6.65
N TYR A 217 3.03 -30.14 -7.21
CA TYR A 217 1.63 -29.77 -7.39
C TYR A 217 1.05 -30.46 -8.61
N TYR A 218 1.81 -30.65 -9.70
CA TYR A 218 1.28 -31.33 -10.88
C TYR A 218 1.21 -32.86 -10.71
N ASP A 219 2.16 -33.47 -9.97
CA ASP A 219 2.24 -34.92 -9.69
C ASP A 219 0.90 -35.57 -9.28
N ASP A 220 0.59 -36.74 -9.85
CA ASP A 220 -0.68 -37.45 -9.67
C ASP A 220 -0.89 -38.00 -8.24
N ASN A 221 0.19 -38.17 -7.47
CA ASN A 221 0.14 -38.72 -6.12
C ASN A 221 0.11 -37.61 -5.06
N LEU A 222 1.11 -36.73 -5.01
CA LEU A 222 1.20 -35.62 -4.06
C LEU A 222 0.20 -34.51 -4.41
N GLY A 223 0.33 -33.93 -5.60
CA GLY A 223 -0.52 -32.88 -6.13
C GLY A 223 -1.96 -33.36 -6.38
N GLY A 224 -2.10 -34.60 -6.85
CA GLY A 224 -3.40 -35.27 -6.95
C GLY A 224 -4.10 -35.42 -5.59
N ARG A 225 -3.38 -35.77 -4.51
CA ARG A 225 -3.95 -35.74 -3.14
C ARG A 225 -4.29 -34.32 -2.69
N PHE A 226 -3.42 -33.34 -2.94
CA PHE A 226 -3.64 -31.93 -2.59
C PHE A 226 -4.94 -31.40 -3.20
N ARG A 227 -5.10 -31.54 -4.53
CA ARG A 227 -6.33 -31.14 -5.24
C ARG A 227 -7.56 -31.91 -4.75
N LYS A 228 -7.46 -33.23 -4.55
CA LYS A 228 -8.59 -34.09 -4.11
C LYS A 228 -8.98 -33.92 -2.63
N ARG A 229 -8.17 -33.22 -1.82
CA ARG A 229 -8.55 -32.80 -0.45
C ARG A 229 -9.56 -31.67 -0.47
N GLN A 230 -9.38 -30.69 -1.37
CA GLN A 230 -10.30 -29.57 -1.48
C GLN A 230 -11.69 -30.04 -1.93
N ARG A 231 -12.73 -29.67 -1.18
CA ARG A 231 -14.12 -30.00 -1.51
C ARG A 231 -14.96 -28.73 -1.54
N ILE A 232 -15.44 -28.40 -2.72
CA ILE A 232 -16.32 -27.26 -2.96
C ILE A 232 -17.65 -27.77 -3.49
N GLU A 233 -18.73 -27.34 -2.86
CA GLU A 233 -20.11 -27.53 -3.33
C GLU A 233 -20.64 -26.22 -3.92
N SER A 234 -21.46 -26.32 -4.98
CA SER A 234 -22.22 -25.18 -5.49
C SER A 234 -23.34 -24.82 -4.50
N ILE A 235 -23.64 -23.54 -4.35
CA ILE A 235 -24.67 -23.02 -3.44
C ILE A 235 -25.47 -21.92 -4.11
N ASP A 236 -26.78 -21.82 -3.81
CA ASP A 236 -27.64 -20.80 -4.42
C ASP A 236 -27.15 -19.39 -4.08
N GLU A 237 -27.13 -18.49 -5.06
CA GLU A 237 -26.76 -17.08 -4.92
C GLU A 237 -27.53 -16.40 -3.76
N GLN A 238 -28.82 -16.65 -3.64
CA GLN A 238 -29.66 -16.10 -2.57
C GLN A 238 -29.16 -16.54 -1.18
N THR A 239 -28.82 -17.82 -1.03
CA THR A 239 -28.27 -18.38 0.21
C THR A 239 -26.88 -17.82 0.51
N ALA A 240 -26.04 -17.65 -0.52
CA ALA A 240 -24.73 -17.02 -0.39
C ALA A 240 -24.83 -15.56 0.09
N ARG A 241 -25.64 -14.74 -0.59
CA ARG A 241 -25.84 -13.31 -0.30
C ARG A 241 -26.53 -13.04 1.04
N GLN A 242 -27.46 -13.90 1.47
CA GLN A 242 -28.17 -13.72 2.76
C GLN A 242 -27.31 -14.07 3.98
N ARG A 243 -26.36 -15.02 3.84
CA ARG A 243 -25.63 -15.64 4.95
C ARG A 243 -24.15 -15.27 5.04
N TYR A 244 -23.39 -15.33 3.94
CA TYR A 244 -21.92 -15.25 3.97
C TYR A 244 -21.35 -13.89 3.54
N LEU A 245 -22.17 -13.08 2.87
CA LEU A 245 -21.86 -11.72 2.46
C LEU A 245 -22.52 -10.69 3.42
N PRO A 246 -22.06 -9.42 3.44
CA PRO A 246 -22.75 -8.37 4.19
C PRO A 246 -24.15 -8.19 3.59
N ARG A 247 -25.19 -8.27 4.44
CA ARG A 247 -26.59 -8.18 3.97
C ARG A 247 -26.86 -6.87 3.23
N PRO A 248 -27.68 -6.88 2.17
CA PRO A 248 -28.00 -5.71 1.37
C PRO A 248 -28.56 -4.58 2.24
N GLN A 249 -27.76 -3.53 2.44
CA GLN A 249 -28.22 -2.32 3.10
C GLN A 249 -29.22 -1.59 2.18
N LYS A 250 -30.36 -1.13 2.73
CA LYS A 250 -31.35 -0.33 1.97
C LYS A 250 -30.89 1.11 1.64
N ARG A 251 -29.59 1.39 1.77
CA ARG A 251 -28.99 2.72 1.60
C ARG A 251 -27.90 2.62 0.56
N GLU A 252 -27.97 3.47 -0.44
CA GLU A 252 -26.86 3.74 -1.35
C GLU A 252 -25.69 4.36 -0.58
N HIS A 253 -24.49 4.23 -1.13
CA HIS A 253 -23.36 5.04 -0.73
C HIS A 253 -23.19 6.18 -1.73
N THR A 254 -23.15 7.42 -1.27
CA THR A 254 -22.96 8.58 -2.13
C THR A 254 -21.48 8.84 -2.33
N VAL A 255 -21.04 8.87 -3.58
CA VAL A 255 -19.66 9.10 -3.99
C VAL A 255 -19.57 10.47 -4.65
N ILE A 256 -18.75 11.36 -4.10
CA ILE A 256 -18.48 12.68 -4.68
C ILE A 256 -17.06 12.64 -5.27
N ILE A 257 -16.91 12.79 -6.58
CA ILE A 257 -15.61 12.68 -7.27
C ILE A 257 -15.57 13.53 -8.55
N GLY A 258 -14.39 14.02 -8.91
CA GLY A 258 -14.15 14.81 -10.13
C GLY A 258 -13.08 15.90 -9.94
N PRO A 259 -12.92 16.80 -10.92
CA PRO A 259 -12.13 18.02 -10.76
C PRO A 259 -12.54 18.83 -9.51
N VAL A 260 -11.57 19.46 -8.84
CA VAL A 260 -11.82 20.27 -7.62
C VAL A 260 -12.87 21.36 -7.84
N ASP A 261 -12.86 22.01 -9.01
CA ASP A 261 -13.82 23.06 -9.39
C ASP A 261 -15.19 22.53 -9.88
N ASN A 262 -15.34 21.21 -10.05
CA ASN A 262 -16.53 20.58 -10.66
C ASN A 262 -16.66 19.10 -10.25
N GLN A 263 -16.88 18.83 -8.97
CA GLN A 263 -17.11 17.47 -8.48
C GLN A 263 -18.53 17.00 -8.82
N LYS A 264 -18.66 15.77 -9.34
CA LYS A 264 -19.97 15.12 -9.58
C LYS A 264 -20.36 14.24 -8.41
N VAL A 265 -21.68 14.07 -8.25
CA VAL A 265 -22.30 13.21 -7.25
C VAL A 265 -22.83 11.96 -7.93
N PHE A 266 -22.47 10.79 -7.40
CA PHE A 266 -22.96 9.48 -7.83
C PHE A 266 -23.57 8.76 -6.62
N HIS A 267 -24.60 7.95 -6.86
CA HIS A 267 -25.22 7.09 -5.86
C HIS A 267 -24.95 5.65 -6.25
N LEU A 268 -24.36 4.87 -5.34
CA LEU A 268 -23.82 3.55 -5.65
C LEU A 268 -24.43 2.48 -4.74
N GLN A 269 -25.20 1.56 -5.33
CA GLN A 269 -25.81 0.43 -4.63
C GLN A 269 -24.76 -0.60 -4.21
N GLN A 270 -25.11 -1.48 -3.27
CA GLN A 270 -24.18 -2.52 -2.83
C GLN A 270 -23.93 -3.56 -3.93
N ASN A 271 -22.65 -3.86 -4.18
CA ASN A 271 -22.08 -4.63 -5.29
C ASN A 271 -22.12 -3.92 -6.67
N GLU A 272 -22.43 -2.62 -6.71
CA GLU A 272 -22.39 -1.84 -7.96
C GLU A 272 -20.99 -1.28 -8.27
N CYS A 273 -20.72 -1.07 -9.56
CA CYS A 273 -19.46 -0.56 -10.10
C CYS A 273 -19.66 0.75 -10.90
N LEU A 274 -19.00 1.81 -10.44
CA LEU A 274 -18.95 3.15 -11.05
C LEU A 274 -17.67 3.31 -11.88
N ASP A 275 -17.81 3.74 -13.14
CA ASP A 275 -16.73 4.33 -13.91
C ASP A 275 -16.56 5.80 -13.45
N PHE A 276 -15.54 6.09 -12.64
CA PHE A 276 -15.36 7.45 -12.15
C PHE A 276 -14.78 8.41 -13.19
N GLY A 277 -14.29 7.90 -14.34
CA GLY A 277 -13.81 8.72 -15.45
C GLY A 277 -14.91 9.62 -16.05
N GLU A 278 -16.18 9.23 -15.89
CA GLU A 278 -17.33 10.05 -16.30
C GLU A 278 -17.39 11.42 -15.61
N ALA A 279 -16.76 11.58 -14.45
CA ALA A 279 -16.64 12.87 -13.77
C ALA A 279 -15.74 13.87 -14.53
N TRP A 280 -14.84 13.39 -15.39
CA TRP A 280 -13.92 14.23 -16.17
C TRP A 280 -14.35 14.51 -17.61
N ASN A 281 -15.43 13.90 -18.12
CA ASN A 281 -15.91 14.08 -19.50
C ASN A 281 -16.09 15.57 -19.91
N ASP A 282 -16.53 16.43 -18.98
CA ASP A 282 -16.80 17.85 -19.25
C ASP A 282 -15.55 18.75 -19.15
N SER A 283 -14.41 18.20 -18.72
CA SER A 283 -13.17 18.95 -18.44
C SER A 283 -12.37 19.33 -19.71
N ARG A 284 -13.09 19.82 -20.75
CA ARG A 284 -12.49 20.34 -21.99
C ARG A 284 -11.39 21.36 -21.64
N PRO A 285 -10.13 21.17 -22.09
CA PRO A 285 -9.06 22.07 -21.73
C PRO A 285 -9.36 23.47 -22.25
N ARG A 286 -9.48 24.45 -21.33
CA ARG A 286 -9.62 25.88 -21.66
C ARG A 286 -8.53 26.26 -22.66
N LYS A 287 -8.90 26.44 -23.93
CA LYS A 287 -7.98 26.90 -24.98
C LYS A 287 -7.23 28.11 -24.45
N LYS A 288 -5.90 28.01 -24.29
CA LYS A 288 -5.04 29.14 -23.90
C LYS A 288 -5.39 30.29 -24.85
N ARG A 289 -5.96 31.39 -24.33
CA ARG A 289 -6.28 32.56 -25.16
C ARG A 289 -4.96 33.01 -25.78
N GLY A 290 -4.83 32.81 -27.09
CA GLY A 290 -3.59 33.09 -27.80
C GLY A 290 -3.19 34.54 -27.54
N ARG A 291 -2.02 34.74 -26.94
CA ARG A 291 -1.43 36.07 -26.75
C ARG A 291 -1.09 36.58 -28.15
N LYS A 292 -2.03 37.29 -28.79
CA LYS A 292 -1.85 37.84 -30.13
C LYS A 292 -0.53 38.61 -30.16
N ARG A 293 0.45 38.09 -30.91
CA ARG A 293 1.46 38.97 -31.50
C ARG A 293 0.73 39.83 -32.52
N ARG A 294 1.03 41.13 -32.53
CA ARG A 294 0.93 41.93 -33.74
C ARG A 294 2.16 41.57 -34.55
N ASP A 295 1.92 40.95 -35.70
CA ASP A 295 2.81 41.05 -36.83
C ASP A 295 1.92 41.67 -37.93
N GLU A 296 2.36 42.79 -38.49
CA GLU A 296 1.61 43.58 -39.46
C GLU A 296 2.18 43.28 -40.86
N ASP A 297 1.34 42.76 -41.75
CA ASP A 297 1.35 42.98 -43.21
C ASP A 297 0.15 42.23 -43.84
N ALA A 298 -0.25 42.61 -45.05
CA ALA A 298 -1.54 42.22 -45.64
C ALA A 298 -1.44 41.77 -47.10
N GLU A 299 -2.36 40.90 -47.51
CA GLU A 299 -2.98 40.94 -48.85
C GLU A 299 -4.33 40.20 -48.86
N GLU A 300 -5.14 40.41 -49.91
CA GLU A 300 -6.60 40.21 -49.88
C GLU A 300 -7.11 38.88 -50.48
N ALA A 301 -8.23 38.37 -49.96
CA ALA A 301 -9.09 37.37 -50.61
C ALA A 301 -10.58 37.58 -50.23
N PRO A 302 -11.55 37.30 -51.12
CA PRO A 302 -12.95 37.72 -50.94
C PRO A 302 -13.79 36.80 -50.04
N PRO A 303 -14.94 37.28 -49.50
CA PRO A 303 -15.76 36.54 -48.55
C PRO A 303 -16.64 35.47 -49.21
N SER A 304 -16.56 34.22 -48.71
CA SER A 304 -17.43 33.12 -49.13
C SER A 304 -18.33 32.63 -47.98
N VAL A 305 -19.61 33.03 -48.05
CA VAL A 305 -20.84 32.34 -47.58
C VAL A 305 -20.83 31.68 -46.18
N GLU A 306 -21.78 32.09 -45.34
CA GLU A 306 -22.12 31.41 -44.09
C GLU A 306 -22.60 29.96 -44.32
N ALA A 307 -21.73 28.98 -44.12
CA ALA A 307 -22.13 27.60 -43.91
C ALA A 307 -22.55 27.40 -42.45
N LYS A 308 -23.81 27.03 -42.22
CA LYS A 308 -24.25 26.51 -40.91
C LYS A 308 -23.73 25.08 -40.79
N GLU A 309 -22.78 24.84 -39.91
CA GLU A 309 -22.44 23.49 -39.48
C GLU A 309 -23.59 22.95 -38.62
N GLU A 310 -24.40 22.06 -39.20
CA GLU A 310 -25.29 21.20 -38.42
C GLU A 310 -24.44 20.21 -37.60
N PRO A 311 -24.89 19.77 -36.41
CA PRO A 311 -24.10 18.90 -35.56
C PRO A 311 -23.94 17.51 -36.20
N SER A 312 -22.72 17.19 -36.64
CA SER A 312 -22.37 15.87 -37.13
C SER A 312 -22.49 14.81 -36.02
N GLU A 313 -23.39 13.85 -36.18
CA GLU A 313 -23.57 12.70 -35.28
C GLU A 313 -22.45 11.64 -35.43
N GLU A 314 -21.19 12.08 -35.50
CA GLU A 314 -20.04 11.19 -35.39
C GLU A 314 -19.70 10.98 -33.91
N PRO A 315 -19.48 9.73 -33.45
CA PRO A 315 -19.07 9.46 -32.08
C PRO A 315 -17.70 10.12 -31.82
N PRO A 316 -17.52 10.87 -30.73
CA PRO A 316 -16.31 11.65 -30.52
C PRO A 316 -15.09 10.73 -30.45
N VAL A 317 -14.10 10.98 -31.33
CA VAL A 317 -12.80 10.29 -31.34
C VAL A 317 -12.26 10.26 -29.91
N ASN A 318 -12.01 9.04 -29.41
CA ASN A 318 -11.93 8.75 -27.98
C ASN A 318 -10.80 9.53 -27.27
N GLN A 319 -11.13 10.71 -26.71
CA GLN A 319 -10.17 11.55 -26.00
C GLN A 319 -9.86 10.88 -24.66
N LYS A 320 -8.66 10.26 -24.54
CA LYS A 320 -8.23 9.57 -23.31
C LYS A 320 -8.47 10.50 -22.11
N ARG A 321 -9.31 10.02 -21.17
CA ARG A 321 -9.70 10.79 -19.99
C ARG A 321 -8.46 11.04 -19.11
N PRO A 322 -8.38 12.18 -18.40
CA PRO A 322 -7.22 12.49 -17.58
C PRO A 322 -7.09 11.59 -16.34
N ARG A 323 -8.19 10.96 -15.91
CA ARG A 323 -8.30 9.90 -14.89
C ARG A 323 -9.47 9.00 -15.30
N GLU A 324 -9.31 7.70 -15.16
CA GLU A 324 -10.33 6.69 -15.44
C GLU A 324 -10.08 5.41 -14.63
N GLY A 325 -11.14 4.69 -14.26
CA GLY A 325 -11.06 3.53 -13.39
C GLY A 325 -12.37 3.26 -12.69
N TRP A 326 -12.36 2.30 -11.76
CA TRP A 326 -13.57 1.76 -11.15
C TRP A 326 -13.63 2.07 -9.65
N ILE A 327 -14.81 2.50 -9.17
CA ILE A 327 -15.18 2.44 -7.75
C ILE A 327 -16.24 1.36 -7.56
N LEU A 328 -16.01 0.45 -6.62
CA LEU A 328 -16.91 -0.64 -6.27
C LEU A 328 -17.42 -0.42 -4.83
N ASN A 329 -18.72 -0.60 -4.58
CA ASN A 329 -19.28 -0.57 -3.22
C ASN A 329 -19.52 -1.98 -2.69
N MET A 330 -18.80 -2.40 -1.64
CA MET A 330 -18.95 -3.73 -1.04
C MET A 330 -19.94 -3.77 0.13
N GLY A 331 -20.38 -2.62 0.64
CA GLY A 331 -21.39 -2.49 1.71
C GLY A 331 -20.92 -2.74 3.15
N ASN A 332 -19.65 -3.08 3.36
CA ASN A 332 -19.00 -3.12 4.67
C ASN A 332 -17.46 -2.97 4.50
N LYS A 333 -16.75 -2.64 5.58
CA LYS A 333 -15.30 -2.40 5.65
C LYS A 333 -14.47 -3.43 4.88
N VAL A 334 -13.66 -2.96 3.93
CA VAL A 334 -12.77 -3.85 3.15
C VAL A 334 -11.65 -4.36 4.05
N GLN A 335 -11.54 -5.67 4.23
CA GLN A 335 -10.60 -6.28 5.18
C GLN A 335 -9.33 -6.82 4.49
N CYS A 336 -9.44 -7.34 3.27
CA CYS A 336 -8.28 -7.77 2.47
C CYS A 336 -8.49 -7.49 0.97
N LEU A 337 -7.39 -7.17 0.28
CA LEU A 337 -7.28 -7.12 -1.18
C LEU A 337 -5.98 -7.81 -1.63
N ALA A 338 -6.03 -8.64 -2.66
CA ALA A 338 -4.84 -9.18 -3.31
C ALA A 338 -5.11 -9.60 -4.77
N TRP A 339 -4.38 -9.04 -5.72
CA TRP A 339 -4.41 -9.48 -7.13
C TRP A 339 -3.77 -10.87 -7.29
N ALA A 340 -4.37 -11.72 -8.13
CA ALA A 340 -3.84 -13.04 -8.44
C ALA A 340 -2.63 -12.95 -9.38
N PRO A 341 -1.48 -13.56 -9.05
CA PRO A 341 -0.31 -13.63 -9.92
C PRO A 341 -0.45 -14.72 -11.00
N ASN A 342 0.55 -14.81 -11.88
CA ASN A 342 0.63 -15.78 -12.97
C ASN A 342 -0.58 -15.70 -13.94
N GLN A 343 -1.10 -14.48 -14.19
CA GLN A 343 -2.20 -14.23 -15.12
C GLN A 343 -1.68 -13.53 -16.39
N ASP A 344 -1.27 -14.33 -17.37
CA ASP A 344 -0.77 -13.85 -18.68
C ASP A 344 -1.89 -13.26 -19.57
N GLY A 345 -3.16 -13.56 -19.26
CA GLY A 345 -4.32 -13.14 -20.03
C GLY A 345 -4.66 -11.66 -19.91
N ASP A 346 -5.53 -11.19 -20.81
CA ASP A 346 -6.10 -9.84 -20.75
C ASP A 346 -7.05 -9.68 -19.54
N THR A 347 -7.62 -10.78 -19.03
CA THR A 347 -8.39 -10.80 -17.77
C THR A 347 -7.45 -10.92 -16.57
N GLN A 348 -7.63 -10.03 -15.60
CA GLN A 348 -6.89 -9.96 -14.34
C GLN A 348 -7.85 -10.13 -13.15
N TYR A 349 -7.42 -10.81 -12.09
CA TYR A 349 -8.32 -11.21 -11.01
C TYR A 349 -7.91 -10.62 -9.66
N LEU A 350 -8.87 -10.00 -8.95
CA LEU A 350 -8.69 -9.39 -7.63
C LEU A 350 -9.46 -10.21 -6.59
N ALA A 351 -8.75 -10.75 -5.60
CA ALA A 351 -9.34 -11.35 -4.42
C ALA A 351 -9.70 -10.27 -3.39
N ILE A 352 -10.93 -10.33 -2.87
CA ILE A 352 -11.53 -9.33 -1.99
C ILE A 352 -12.16 -10.06 -0.80
N ALA A 353 -11.83 -9.65 0.42
CA ALA A 353 -12.50 -10.13 1.63
C ALA A 353 -13.17 -8.98 2.38
N VAL A 354 -14.45 -9.18 2.70
CA VAL A 354 -15.31 -8.21 3.41
C VAL A 354 -16.11 -9.00 4.45
N PRO A 355 -16.03 -8.63 5.74
CA PRO A 355 -16.68 -9.37 6.81
C PRO A 355 -18.20 -9.13 6.78
N ILE A 356 -18.97 -10.09 7.28
CA ILE A 356 -20.40 -9.86 7.55
C ILE A 356 -20.56 -8.73 8.59
N THR A 357 -21.72 -8.06 8.63
CA THR A 357 -21.95 -6.96 9.59
C THR A 357 -21.95 -7.50 11.03
N GLU A 358 -21.59 -6.68 12.02
CA GLU A 358 -21.59 -7.13 13.44
C GLU A 358 -22.96 -7.67 13.89
N GLN A 359 -24.06 -7.10 13.38
CA GLN A 359 -25.42 -7.62 13.62
C GLN A 359 -25.60 -9.07 13.10
N GLN A 360 -24.98 -9.42 11.96
CA GLN A 360 -24.96 -10.81 11.47
C GLN A 360 -24.02 -11.71 12.29
N LYS A 361 -22.99 -11.16 12.94
CA LYS A 361 -22.12 -11.92 13.86
C LYS A 361 -22.83 -12.20 15.18
N ASP A 362 -23.62 -11.25 15.70
CA ASP A 362 -24.44 -11.43 16.90
C ASP A 362 -25.46 -12.57 16.74
N GLU A 363 -26.10 -12.71 15.57
CA GLU A 363 -26.96 -13.86 15.22
C GLU A 363 -26.25 -15.23 15.22
N HIS A 364 -24.92 -15.24 15.36
CA HIS A 364 -24.08 -16.43 15.34
C HIS A 364 -23.22 -16.61 16.61
N ARG A 365 -23.35 -15.72 17.60
CA ARG A 365 -22.78 -15.92 18.95
C ARG A 365 -23.64 -16.94 19.70
N VAL A 366 -23.06 -18.09 20.04
CA VAL A 366 -23.73 -19.20 20.74
C VAL A 366 -23.25 -19.30 22.19
N GLY A 367 -21.99 -18.96 22.44
CA GLY A 367 -21.46 -18.72 23.79
C GLY A 367 -21.90 -17.38 24.40
N GLY A 368 -21.50 -17.16 25.65
CA GLY A 368 -21.55 -15.84 26.30
C GLY A 368 -20.41 -14.93 25.86
N GLU A 369 -20.00 -13.99 26.71
CA GLU A 369 -18.80 -13.18 26.44
C GLU A 369 -17.55 -14.07 26.22
N PRO A 370 -16.68 -13.72 25.25
CA PRO A 370 -15.56 -14.57 24.87
C PRO A 370 -14.56 -14.73 26.02
N ILE A 371 -14.13 -15.98 26.26
CA ILE A 371 -13.19 -16.33 27.33
C ILE A 371 -11.76 -15.96 26.92
N GLY A 372 -11.45 -14.67 26.98
CA GLY A 372 -10.12 -14.10 26.73
C GLY A 372 -10.13 -12.93 25.73
N ALA A 373 -8.94 -12.37 25.48
CA ALA A 373 -8.78 -11.22 24.60
C ALA A 373 -8.92 -11.63 23.10
N PRO A 374 -9.85 -11.04 22.31
CA PRO A 374 -10.15 -11.47 20.93
C PRO A 374 -9.00 -11.49 19.92
N ALA A 375 -7.89 -10.83 20.22
CA ALA A 375 -6.66 -10.91 19.44
C ALA A 375 -5.93 -12.26 19.60
N PHE A 376 -5.94 -12.82 20.81
CA PHE A 376 -5.18 -14.02 21.18
C PHE A 376 -6.03 -15.30 21.18
N THR A 377 -7.36 -15.17 21.22
CA THR A 377 -8.31 -16.30 21.19
C THR A 377 -8.92 -16.50 19.80
N PRO A 378 -9.14 -17.75 19.35
CA PRO A 378 -10.04 -18.04 18.23
C PRO A 378 -11.43 -17.42 18.43
N SER A 379 -12.08 -16.95 17.36
CA SER A 379 -13.51 -16.66 17.38
C SER A 379 -14.34 -17.93 17.25
N GLU A 380 -15.62 -17.87 17.64
CA GLU A 380 -16.60 -18.88 17.24
C GLU A 380 -16.72 -18.97 15.70
N PRO A 381 -17.08 -20.13 15.13
CA PRO A 381 -17.19 -20.33 13.69
C PRO A 381 -18.50 -19.73 13.11
N TYR A 382 -18.40 -18.56 12.50
CA TYR A 382 -19.50 -17.88 11.79
C TYR A 382 -19.21 -17.73 10.27
N PRO A 383 -20.22 -17.37 9.45
CA PRO A 383 -20.07 -17.20 8.00
C PRO A 383 -19.10 -16.09 7.61
N ALA A 384 -18.28 -16.35 6.59
CA ALA A 384 -17.51 -15.35 5.86
C ALA A 384 -17.35 -15.77 4.39
N ALA A 385 -17.10 -14.81 3.49
CA ALA A 385 -16.90 -15.06 2.08
C ALA A 385 -15.63 -14.40 1.54
N LEU A 386 -14.92 -15.13 0.69
CA LEU A 386 -13.93 -14.58 -0.23
C LEU A 386 -14.62 -14.32 -1.58
N GLN A 387 -14.39 -13.16 -2.19
CA GLN A 387 -14.88 -12.82 -3.52
C GLN A 387 -13.71 -12.70 -4.50
N ILE A 388 -13.87 -13.21 -5.72
CA ILE A 388 -12.94 -13.02 -6.84
C ILE A 388 -13.63 -12.18 -7.92
N TRP A 389 -13.05 -11.02 -8.22
CA TRP A 389 -13.53 -10.10 -9.25
C TRP A 389 -12.58 -10.08 -10.44
N SER A 390 -13.12 -10.12 -11.66
CA SER A 390 -12.35 -9.98 -12.91
C SER A 390 -12.41 -8.55 -13.44
N PHE A 391 -11.24 -8.03 -13.81
CA PHE A 391 -11.01 -6.77 -14.51
C PHE A 391 -10.35 -7.09 -15.85
N GLU A 392 -10.64 -6.30 -16.88
CA GLU A 392 -10.20 -6.58 -18.25
C GLU A 392 -9.17 -5.52 -18.68
N ALA A 393 -8.14 -5.95 -19.40
CA ALA A 393 -7.10 -5.08 -19.95
C ALA A 393 -7.44 -4.66 -21.38
N SER A 394 -7.14 -3.40 -21.72
CA SER A 394 -7.29 -2.91 -23.09
C SER A 394 -6.39 -3.67 -24.05
N LYS A 395 -6.78 -3.72 -25.32
CA LYS A 395 -6.02 -4.36 -26.40
C LYS A 395 -5.01 -3.39 -27.05
N ASP A 396 -4.56 -2.39 -26.30
CA ASP A 396 -3.44 -1.52 -26.64
C ASP A 396 -2.18 -2.39 -26.89
N GLY A 397 -1.39 -2.02 -27.91
CA GLY A 397 -0.27 -2.82 -28.42
C GLY A 397 1.05 -2.72 -27.66
N GLY A 398 1.02 -2.23 -26.41
CA GLY A 398 2.20 -2.18 -25.53
C GLY A 398 2.42 -3.48 -24.76
N LEU A 399 3.58 -3.61 -24.12
CA LEU A 399 3.83 -4.67 -23.14
C LEU A 399 2.90 -4.49 -21.93
N THR A 400 2.79 -3.26 -21.44
CA THR A 400 1.81 -2.89 -20.42
C THR A 400 0.54 -2.29 -21.01
N LYS A 401 -0.58 -2.56 -20.32
CA LYS A 401 -1.94 -2.30 -20.78
C LYS A 401 -2.70 -1.49 -19.74
N SER A 402 -3.53 -0.55 -20.19
CA SER A 402 -4.50 0.13 -19.33
C SER A 402 -5.72 -0.77 -19.05
N LEU A 403 -6.55 -0.37 -18.09
CA LEU A 403 -7.88 -0.96 -17.88
C LEU A 403 -8.76 -0.78 -19.13
N ASP A 404 -9.55 -1.79 -19.49
CA ASP A 404 -10.61 -1.69 -20.50
C ASP A 404 -11.88 -1.11 -19.85
N MET A 405 -12.03 0.21 -19.96
CA MET A 405 -13.20 0.92 -19.42
C MET A 405 -14.52 0.57 -20.14
N SER A 406 -14.49 -0.12 -21.28
CA SER A 406 -15.72 -0.62 -21.93
C SER A 406 -16.31 -1.86 -21.24
N ARG A 407 -15.51 -2.56 -20.41
CA ARG A 407 -15.89 -3.80 -19.72
C ARG A 407 -16.01 -3.55 -18.22
N LYS A 408 -17.24 -3.43 -17.73
CA LYS A 408 -17.51 -3.33 -16.27
C LYS A 408 -16.91 -4.55 -15.53
N PRO A 409 -16.30 -4.37 -14.34
CA PRO A 409 -15.79 -5.45 -13.53
C PRO A 409 -16.89 -6.46 -13.17
N LYS A 410 -16.55 -7.75 -13.13
CA LYS A 410 -17.51 -8.82 -12.84
C LYS A 410 -17.08 -9.63 -11.63
N LEU A 411 -18.02 -9.93 -10.74
CA LEU A 411 -17.83 -10.93 -9.69
C LEU A 411 -17.87 -12.32 -10.36
N ARG A 412 -16.75 -13.06 -10.35
CA ARG A 412 -16.64 -14.37 -11.02
C ARG A 412 -16.83 -15.55 -10.07
N LEU A 413 -16.33 -15.46 -8.84
CA LEU A 413 -16.43 -16.54 -7.85
C LEU A 413 -16.64 -15.98 -6.44
N VAL A 414 -17.49 -16.63 -5.65
CA VAL A 414 -17.62 -16.41 -4.21
C VAL A 414 -17.38 -17.72 -3.47
N ILE A 415 -16.33 -17.79 -2.65
CA ILE A 415 -16.05 -18.95 -1.79
C ILE A 415 -16.60 -18.67 -0.40
N CYS A 416 -17.73 -19.29 -0.08
CA CYS A 416 -18.41 -19.21 1.21
C CYS A 416 -17.76 -20.19 2.22
N THR A 417 -17.48 -19.70 3.43
CA THR A 417 -16.82 -20.44 4.52
C THR A 417 -17.57 -20.22 5.83
N ASP A 418 -17.52 -21.17 6.77
CA ASP A 418 -18.08 -21.02 8.13
C ASP A 418 -16.95 -21.01 9.18
N TRP A 419 -15.87 -20.25 8.95
CA TRP A 419 -14.63 -20.26 9.77
C TRP A 419 -14.35 -18.92 10.49
N GLY A 420 -15.28 -17.97 10.47
CA GLY A 420 -15.09 -16.60 10.96
C GLY A 420 -14.42 -15.67 9.94
N ASP A 421 -14.21 -14.40 10.32
CA ASP A 421 -13.66 -13.36 9.42
C ASP A 421 -12.31 -13.75 8.79
N ILE A 422 -12.14 -13.45 7.50
CA ILE A 422 -10.85 -13.56 6.81
C ILE A 422 -9.97 -12.38 7.27
N ARG A 423 -8.97 -12.67 8.12
CA ARG A 423 -8.08 -11.67 8.75
C ARG A 423 -6.93 -11.23 7.84
N ARG A 424 -6.37 -12.14 7.05
CA ARG A 424 -5.28 -11.93 6.07
C ARG A 424 -5.46 -12.88 4.88
N ILE A 425 -5.01 -12.48 3.68
CA ILE A 425 -4.85 -13.34 2.50
C ILE A 425 -3.49 -13.09 1.82
N ALA A 426 -2.93 -14.10 1.15
CA ALA A 426 -1.72 -14.00 0.35
C ALA A 426 -1.72 -15.08 -0.76
N TRP A 427 -1.78 -14.66 -2.02
CA TRP A 427 -1.49 -15.55 -3.16
C TRP A 427 -0.04 -16.02 -3.13
N CYS A 428 0.24 -17.21 -3.64
CA CYS A 428 1.61 -17.68 -3.88
C CYS A 428 2.28 -16.77 -4.93
N PRO A 429 3.32 -15.99 -4.59
CA PRO A 429 3.91 -14.99 -5.49
C PRO A 429 4.92 -15.58 -6.47
N MET A 430 5.35 -16.83 -6.25
CA MET A 430 6.33 -17.49 -7.12
C MET A 430 5.79 -17.62 -8.54
N ALA A 431 6.67 -17.42 -9.52
CA ALA A 431 6.36 -17.61 -10.92
C ALA A 431 5.88 -19.06 -11.16
N ARG A 432 4.90 -19.26 -12.05
CA ARG A 432 4.37 -20.57 -12.43
C ARG A 432 4.18 -20.64 -13.93
N ARG A 433 4.98 -21.46 -14.61
CA ARG A 433 4.83 -21.68 -16.06
C ARG A 433 3.55 -22.48 -16.31
N ARG A 434 2.59 -21.90 -17.05
CA ARG A 434 1.32 -22.54 -17.43
C ARG A 434 1.57 -23.90 -18.07
N ARG A 435 0.79 -24.91 -17.65
CA ARG A 435 0.79 -26.27 -18.22
C ARG A 435 -0.60 -26.65 -18.71
N ASP A 436 -0.70 -27.69 -19.54
CA ASP A 436 -1.98 -28.21 -20.01
C ASP A 436 -2.92 -28.58 -18.83
N GLU A 437 -2.36 -29.00 -17.68
CA GLU A 437 -3.08 -29.28 -16.44
C GLU A 437 -3.84 -28.07 -15.84
N ASP A 438 -3.45 -26.84 -16.15
CA ASP A 438 -4.08 -25.63 -15.61
C ASP A 438 -5.40 -25.26 -16.29
N ASP A 439 -5.64 -25.83 -17.47
CA ASP A 439 -6.84 -25.66 -18.31
C ASP A 439 -7.70 -26.95 -18.37
N LYS A 440 -7.28 -28.05 -17.72
CA LYS A 440 -8.02 -29.31 -17.69
C LYS A 440 -9.39 -29.19 -17.01
N ASP A 441 -10.27 -30.11 -17.38
CA ASP A 441 -11.67 -30.21 -16.96
C ASP A 441 -12.54 -28.97 -17.26
N GLY A 442 -12.07 -28.06 -18.13
CA GLY A 442 -12.77 -26.82 -18.45
C GLY A 442 -12.74 -25.81 -17.29
N SER A 443 -11.67 -25.83 -16.50
CA SER A 443 -11.44 -24.89 -15.39
C SER A 443 -10.14 -24.13 -15.59
N HIS A 444 -10.14 -22.81 -15.32
CA HIS A 444 -8.94 -21.94 -15.36
C HIS A 444 -8.36 -21.79 -13.97
N SER A 445 -7.10 -22.21 -13.77
CA SER A 445 -6.42 -22.10 -12.47
C SER A 445 -5.87 -20.69 -12.20
N LEU A 446 -6.41 -20.01 -11.18
CA LEU A 446 -5.85 -18.76 -10.65
C LEU A 446 -4.60 -18.99 -9.77
N GLY A 447 -4.48 -20.19 -9.20
CA GLY A 447 -3.33 -20.61 -8.39
C GLY A 447 -3.67 -20.76 -6.90
N LEU A 448 -2.62 -20.81 -6.07
CA LEU A 448 -2.76 -21.07 -4.64
C LEU A 448 -2.95 -19.78 -3.83
N LEU A 449 -4.02 -19.72 -3.04
CA LEU A 449 -4.32 -18.61 -2.13
C LEU A 449 -4.27 -19.08 -0.68
N ALA A 450 -3.30 -18.57 0.09
CA ALA A 450 -3.23 -18.77 1.52
C ALA A 450 -4.04 -17.69 2.27
N GLY A 451 -4.57 -18.01 3.44
CA GLY A 451 -5.26 -17.06 4.29
C GLY A 451 -5.33 -17.46 5.77
N ILE A 452 -5.72 -16.50 6.60
CA ILE A 452 -5.94 -16.66 8.05
C ILE A 452 -7.39 -16.30 8.36
N TRP A 453 -8.09 -17.18 9.07
CA TRP A 453 -9.50 -17.01 9.44
C TRP A 453 -9.67 -16.68 10.95
N GLY A 454 -10.89 -16.32 11.34
CA GLY A 454 -11.24 -15.93 12.71
C GLY A 454 -10.95 -17.00 13.77
N ASP A 455 -11.03 -18.29 13.38
CA ASP A 455 -10.65 -19.44 14.21
C ASP A 455 -9.14 -19.58 14.48
N GLY A 456 -8.32 -18.67 13.93
CA GLY A 456 -6.88 -18.61 14.12
C GLY A 456 -6.08 -19.65 13.35
N ALA A 457 -6.71 -20.43 12.46
CA ALA A 457 -6.04 -21.40 11.60
C ALA A 457 -5.69 -20.81 10.22
N VAL A 458 -4.64 -21.37 9.62
CA VAL A 458 -4.21 -21.09 8.25
C VAL A 458 -4.82 -22.13 7.31
N ARG A 459 -5.24 -21.68 6.14
CA ARG A 459 -5.70 -22.54 5.06
C ARG A 459 -5.13 -22.09 3.73
N VAL A 460 -4.92 -23.04 2.81
CA VAL A 460 -4.58 -22.77 1.41
C VAL A 460 -5.68 -23.35 0.53
N LEU A 461 -6.13 -22.54 -0.44
CA LEU A 461 -7.12 -22.89 -1.43
C LEU A 461 -6.46 -22.98 -2.82
N ASP A 462 -6.75 -24.04 -3.58
CA ASP A 462 -6.49 -24.11 -5.03
C ASP A 462 -7.65 -23.41 -5.73
N VAL A 463 -7.46 -22.17 -6.17
CA VAL A 463 -8.55 -21.35 -6.72
C VAL A 463 -8.63 -21.57 -8.23
N LYS A 464 -9.80 -22.04 -8.69
CA LYS A 464 -10.13 -22.24 -10.10
C LYS A 464 -11.48 -21.59 -10.42
N LEU A 465 -11.67 -21.22 -11.68
CA LEU A 465 -12.93 -20.71 -12.25
C LEU A 465 -13.42 -21.64 -13.35
N GLY A 466 -14.73 -21.77 -13.55
CA GLY A 466 -15.27 -22.38 -14.76
C GLY A 466 -14.95 -21.58 -16.02
N SER A 467 -14.51 -22.28 -17.07
CA SER A 467 -14.08 -21.69 -18.35
C SER A 467 -15.25 -21.13 -19.19
N ILE A 468 -16.46 -21.64 -18.97
CA ILE A 468 -17.57 -21.55 -19.95
C ILE A 468 -18.58 -20.42 -19.64
N SER A 469 -18.64 -19.91 -18.41
CA SER A 469 -19.70 -18.96 -18.01
C SER A 469 -19.18 -17.60 -17.53
N ASP A 470 -19.89 -16.56 -18.00
CA ASP A 470 -19.77 -15.17 -17.59
C ASP A 470 -20.51 -14.88 -16.27
N SER A 471 -21.29 -15.86 -15.76
CA SER A 471 -22.01 -15.81 -14.49
C SER A 471 -21.09 -15.91 -13.28
N THR A 472 -21.50 -15.34 -12.15
CA THR A 472 -20.86 -15.60 -10.85
C THR A 472 -21.07 -17.05 -10.41
N GLU A 473 -19.98 -17.75 -10.12
CA GLU A 473 -19.99 -19.04 -9.43
C GLU A 473 -20.12 -18.82 -7.92
N PHE A 474 -21.19 -19.34 -7.33
CA PHE A 474 -21.39 -19.33 -5.88
C PHE A 474 -21.02 -20.68 -5.32
N CYS A 475 -19.93 -20.70 -4.57
CA CYS A 475 -19.29 -21.89 -4.05
C CYS A 475 -19.27 -21.86 -2.53
N LYS A 476 -19.25 -23.04 -1.92
CA LYS A 476 -19.11 -23.22 -0.50
C LYS A 476 -18.12 -24.35 -0.21
N ASP A 477 -17.19 -24.11 0.71
CA ASP A 477 -16.54 -25.23 1.42
C ASP A 477 -17.57 -25.80 2.39
N SER A 478 -18.03 -27.02 2.11
CA SER A 478 -19.08 -27.69 2.84
C SER A 478 -18.62 -28.10 4.24
N ARG A 479 -19.54 -28.51 5.12
CA ARG A 479 -19.30 -28.40 6.57
C ARG A 479 -19.32 -29.73 7.30
N HIS A 480 -18.37 -29.88 8.21
CA HIS A 480 -18.48 -30.79 9.36
C HIS A 480 -19.86 -30.65 10.05
N PRO A 481 -20.44 -31.76 10.56
CA PRO A 481 -21.87 -31.83 10.84
C PRO A 481 -22.32 -30.93 12.00
N ARG A 482 -23.60 -30.54 11.97
CA ARG A 482 -24.23 -29.73 13.02
C ARG A 482 -24.48 -30.58 14.26
N LEU A 483 -23.96 -30.16 15.41
CA LEU A 483 -24.48 -30.60 16.70
C LEU A 483 -25.82 -29.91 16.96
N SER A 484 -26.92 -30.56 16.59
CA SER A 484 -28.26 -30.18 17.04
C SER A 484 -28.65 -30.97 18.29
N ASN A 485 -28.73 -30.25 19.42
CA ASN A 485 -29.18 -30.66 20.75
C ASN A 485 -29.90 -32.02 20.87
N ILE A 486 -29.23 -32.99 21.50
CA ILE A 486 -29.79 -33.92 22.50
C ILE A 486 -28.65 -34.24 23.48
N ALA A 487 -28.91 -34.15 24.79
CA ALA A 487 -27.91 -34.43 25.82
C ALA A 487 -28.02 -35.87 26.32
N ILE A 488 -27.03 -36.71 26.00
CA ILE A 488 -26.77 -37.97 26.71
C ILE A 488 -25.24 -38.11 26.89
N PRO A 489 -24.73 -38.17 28.14
CA PRO A 489 -23.35 -38.58 28.37
C PRO A 489 -23.25 -40.11 28.35
N LEU A 490 -22.40 -40.68 27.48
CA LEU A 490 -21.43 -41.73 27.80
C LEU A 490 -20.69 -42.23 26.53
N LEU A 491 -19.37 -42.12 26.55
CA LEU A 491 -18.42 -43.17 26.17
C LEU A 491 -18.82 -44.16 25.03
N THR A 492 -18.77 -43.75 23.76
CA THR A 492 -18.60 -44.70 22.64
C THR A 492 -17.69 -44.13 21.55
N LYS A 493 -16.74 -44.95 21.09
CA LYS A 493 -15.66 -44.61 20.15
C LYS A 493 -15.87 -45.34 18.82
N ARG A 494 -16.40 -44.68 17.76
CA ARG A 494 -16.24 -45.11 16.35
C ARG A 494 -16.83 -44.16 15.28
N THR A 495 -16.40 -44.44 14.04
CA THR A 495 -17.05 -44.16 12.74
C THR A 495 -17.35 -42.72 12.31
N THR A 496 -16.33 -42.10 11.71
CA THR A 496 -16.34 -41.70 10.29
C THR A 496 -17.59 -41.01 9.69
N ASP A 497 -17.65 -39.69 9.82
CA ASP A 497 -18.17 -38.77 8.80
C ASP A 497 -17.17 -37.63 8.65
N ARG A 498 -16.20 -37.76 7.71
CA ARG A 498 -15.03 -36.87 7.63
C ARG A 498 -15.23 -35.69 6.68
N LEU A 499 -15.50 -34.53 7.31
CA LEU A 499 -14.90 -33.21 7.04
C LEU A 499 -14.61 -32.87 5.56
N GLN A 500 -15.55 -32.17 4.91
CA GLN A 500 -15.21 -31.29 3.78
C GLN A 500 -14.24 -30.20 4.25
N SER A 501 -13.32 -29.80 3.36
CA SER A 501 -12.04 -29.18 3.75
C SER A 501 -11.37 -28.41 2.60
N PRO A 502 -10.45 -27.48 2.94
CA PRO A 502 -9.55 -26.82 1.98
C PRO A 502 -8.44 -27.75 1.48
N ALA A 503 -7.71 -27.36 0.42
CA ALA A 503 -6.58 -28.13 -0.11
C ALA A 503 -5.48 -28.40 0.95
N PHE A 504 -5.24 -27.41 1.81
CA PHE A 504 -4.41 -27.54 3.00
C PHE A 504 -4.97 -26.71 4.18
N TYR A 505 -4.78 -27.21 5.40
CA TYR A 505 -5.16 -26.59 6.67
C TYR A 505 -4.04 -26.84 7.69
N CYS A 506 -3.66 -25.83 8.47
CA CYS A 506 -2.84 -26.01 9.67
C CYS A 506 -3.22 -25.02 10.78
N LYS A 507 -2.83 -25.34 12.00
CA LYS A 507 -3.04 -24.48 13.18
C LYS A 507 -1.79 -24.52 14.07
N PRO A 508 -1.27 -23.37 14.54
CA PRO A 508 -0.08 -23.34 15.38
C PRO A 508 -0.37 -23.89 16.80
N PRO A 509 0.61 -24.56 17.45
CA PRO A 509 0.41 -25.16 18.77
C PRO A 509 -0.02 -24.14 19.84
N SER A 510 -1.20 -24.37 20.43
CA SER A 510 -1.76 -23.63 21.58
C SER A 510 -1.83 -22.09 21.40
N THR A 511 -1.99 -21.61 20.18
CA THR A 511 -2.02 -20.17 19.85
C THR A 511 -2.89 -19.92 18.60
N VAL A 512 -2.93 -18.67 18.10
CA VAL A 512 -3.57 -18.30 16.83
C VAL A 512 -2.57 -17.73 15.83
N SER A 513 -2.86 -17.94 14.55
CA SER A 513 -2.12 -17.38 13.42
C SER A 513 -2.47 -15.89 13.25
N THR A 514 -1.49 -15.09 12.82
CA THR A 514 -1.59 -13.61 12.82
C THR A 514 -1.05 -12.95 11.54
N ALA A 515 0.03 -13.49 10.98
CA ALA A 515 0.61 -13.07 9.72
C ALA A 515 1.11 -14.29 8.93
N ILE A 516 1.19 -14.18 7.59
CA ILE A 516 1.59 -15.29 6.71
C ILE A 516 2.40 -14.77 5.51
N THR A 517 3.41 -15.53 5.10
CA THR A 517 4.17 -15.30 3.87
C THR A 517 4.55 -16.64 3.23
N TRP A 518 4.77 -16.65 1.91
CA TRP A 518 5.26 -17.82 1.18
C TRP A 518 6.80 -17.83 1.18
N LEU A 519 7.40 -19.01 1.24
CA LEU A 519 8.85 -19.22 1.15
C LEU A 519 9.27 -19.83 -0.20
N SER A 520 8.42 -20.70 -0.73
CA SER A 520 8.56 -21.42 -2.00
C SER A 520 7.15 -21.75 -2.54
N PRO A 521 6.99 -22.37 -3.71
CA PRO A 521 5.69 -22.87 -4.16
C PRO A 521 5.06 -23.90 -3.21
N SER A 522 5.87 -24.61 -2.41
CA SER A 522 5.45 -25.68 -1.50
C SER A 522 5.42 -25.31 -0.01
N ASP A 523 5.93 -24.14 0.39
CA ASP A 523 6.21 -23.84 1.79
C ASP A 523 5.74 -22.44 2.22
N ILE A 524 5.17 -22.38 3.44
CA ILE A 524 4.63 -21.16 4.05
C ILE A 524 5.20 -20.95 5.46
N ALA A 525 5.49 -19.69 5.78
CA ALA A 525 5.85 -19.25 7.13
C ALA A 525 4.69 -18.44 7.74
N VAL A 526 4.35 -18.76 9.00
CA VAL A 526 3.20 -18.21 9.72
C VAL A 526 3.65 -17.61 11.05
N GLY A 527 3.41 -16.32 11.24
CA GLY A 527 3.60 -15.63 12.51
C GLY A 527 2.40 -15.84 13.44
N CYS A 528 2.66 -16.00 14.74
CA CYS A 528 1.67 -16.39 15.73
C CYS A 528 1.50 -15.33 16.84
N ALA A 529 0.34 -15.36 17.52
CA ALA A 529 -0.02 -14.39 18.56
C ALA A 529 0.86 -14.44 19.83
N ASN A 530 1.60 -15.53 20.02
CA ASN A 530 2.56 -15.76 21.10
C ASN A 530 4.01 -15.37 20.74
N GLY A 531 4.25 -14.74 19.58
CA GLY A 531 5.59 -14.35 19.13
C GLY A 531 6.40 -15.45 18.44
N PHE A 532 5.81 -16.63 18.19
CA PHE A 532 6.47 -17.72 17.46
C PHE A 532 6.24 -17.60 15.95
N VAL A 533 7.20 -18.08 15.17
CA VAL A 533 7.02 -18.40 13.74
C VAL A 533 7.02 -19.91 13.57
N GLY A 534 6.07 -20.42 12.78
CA GLY A 534 6.05 -21.81 12.32
C GLY A 534 6.14 -21.90 10.81
N ILE A 535 6.75 -22.96 10.30
CA ILE A 535 6.93 -23.23 8.87
C ILE A 535 6.35 -24.60 8.51
N TRP A 536 5.52 -24.64 7.48
CA TRP A 536 4.81 -25.83 7.00
C TRP A 536 5.05 -26.05 5.52
N SER A 537 5.26 -27.32 5.13
CA SER A 537 5.29 -27.75 3.74
C SER A 537 3.95 -28.36 3.33
N LEU A 538 3.32 -27.79 2.30
CA LEU A 538 2.11 -28.31 1.67
C LEU A 538 2.37 -29.72 1.10
N ALA A 539 3.51 -29.88 0.41
CA ALA A 539 3.89 -31.11 -0.27
C ALA A 539 4.12 -32.28 0.71
N SER A 540 4.90 -32.08 1.78
CA SER A 540 5.09 -33.11 2.82
C SER A 540 3.78 -33.47 3.53
N SER A 541 2.91 -32.48 3.75
CA SER A 541 1.61 -32.69 4.39
C SER A 541 0.62 -33.51 3.55
N CYS A 542 0.89 -33.72 2.26
CA CYS A 542 0.14 -34.64 1.39
C CYS A 542 0.65 -36.10 1.45
N GLN A 543 1.84 -36.33 2.01
CA GLN A 543 2.38 -37.67 2.24
C GLN A 543 1.79 -38.31 3.51
N THR A 544 1.54 -37.50 4.54
CA THR A 544 1.00 -37.95 5.83
C THR A 544 -0.44 -38.45 5.71
N GLU A 545 -0.77 -39.51 6.46
CA GLU A 545 -2.14 -40.03 6.58
C GLU A 545 -3.10 -38.93 7.08
N PRO A 546 -4.32 -38.79 6.51
CA PRO A 546 -5.27 -37.71 6.81
C PRO A 546 -6.03 -37.97 8.13
N ALA A 547 -5.29 -38.30 9.20
CA ALA A 547 -5.79 -38.55 10.54
C ALA A 547 -5.10 -37.68 11.61
N SER A 548 -4.06 -36.92 11.23
CA SER A 548 -3.40 -35.91 12.06
C SER A 548 -3.45 -34.56 11.35
N ASP A 549 -3.57 -33.48 12.12
CA ASP A 549 -3.24 -32.14 11.62
C ASP A 549 -1.73 -32.09 11.27
N PRO A 550 -1.33 -31.33 10.24
CA PRO A 550 0.07 -31.22 9.85
C PRO A 550 0.84 -30.36 10.87
N SER A 551 1.88 -30.94 11.46
CA SER A 551 2.81 -30.21 12.33
C SER A 551 3.78 -29.35 11.52
N PRO A 552 4.21 -28.19 12.03
CA PRO A 552 5.28 -27.42 11.42
C PRO A 552 6.60 -28.20 11.51
N TYR A 553 7.45 -28.11 10.49
CA TYR A 553 8.79 -28.73 10.50
C TYR A 553 9.85 -27.83 11.16
N LEU A 554 9.59 -26.52 11.25
CA LEU A 554 10.30 -25.57 12.10
C LEU A 554 9.28 -24.74 12.88
N TYR A 555 9.44 -24.62 14.20
CA TYR A 555 8.63 -23.76 15.06
C TYR A 555 9.51 -23.16 16.16
N PHE A 556 9.69 -21.84 16.13
CA PHE A 556 10.67 -21.14 16.95
C PHE A 556 10.18 -19.76 17.43
N PRO A 557 10.60 -19.30 18.62
CA PRO A 557 10.27 -17.95 19.09
C PRO A 557 11.07 -16.91 18.30
N VAL A 558 10.40 -15.86 17.84
CA VAL A 558 11.03 -14.70 17.17
C VAL A 558 10.78 -13.41 17.95
N HIS A 559 9.63 -13.30 18.61
CA HIS A 559 9.15 -12.12 19.32
C HIS A 559 8.61 -12.49 20.71
N LEU A 560 8.39 -11.48 21.56
CA LEU A 560 7.81 -11.68 22.89
C LEU A 560 6.27 -11.77 22.88
N THR A 561 5.63 -11.32 21.80
CA THR A 561 4.17 -11.29 21.65
C THR A 561 3.74 -11.16 20.19
N TYR A 562 2.44 -10.98 19.96
CA TYR A 562 1.71 -10.89 18.71
C TYR A 562 2.51 -10.35 17.52
N ILE A 563 2.84 -11.23 16.56
CA ILE A 563 3.46 -10.86 15.29
C ILE A 563 2.41 -10.16 14.42
N THR A 564 2.66 -8.93 14.03
CA THR A 564 1.73 -8.11 13.25
C THR A 564 1.89 -8.32 11.76
N GLY A 565 3.12 -8.59 11.31
CA GLY A 565 3.50 -8.72 9.91
C GLY A 565 4.74 -9.62 9.74
N ILE A 566 4.79 -10.32 8.61
CA ILE A 566 5.89 -11.19 8.21
C ILE A 566 6.08 -11.09 6.68
N ALA A 567 7.32 -11.08 6.21
CA ALA A 567 7.66 -11.09 4.80
C ALA A 567 8.93 -11.92 4.56
N SER A 568 8.94 -12.74 3.52
CA SER A 568 10.14 -13.41 3.02
C SER A 568 11.02 -12.47 2.20
N GLY A 569 12.34 -12.65 2.24
CA GLY A 569 13.33 -11.98 1.37
C GLY A 569 13.37 -12.52 -0.07
N TYR A 570 12.29 -13.13 -0.55
CA TYR A 570 12.15 -13.71 -1.88
C TYR A 570 12.18 -12.63 -2.99
N PRO A 571 12.89 -12.85 -4.13
CA PRO A 571 13.52 -14.10 -4.55
C PRO A 571 14.99 -14.28 -4.15
N GLN A 572 15.72 -13.22 -3.78
CA GLN A 572 17.16 -13.34 -3.52
C GLN A 572 17.50 -14.18 -2.27
N HIS A 573 16.71 -14.01 -1.22
CA HIS A 573 16.98 -14.56 0.11
C HIS A 573 15.70 -15.13 0.75
N PRO A 574 15.06 -16.16 0.15
CA PRO A 574 13.83 -16.76 0.69
C PRO A 574 14.00 -17.41 2.06
N HIS A 575 15.25 -17.66 2.48
CA HIS A 575 15.59 -18.12 3.82
C HIS A 575 15.61 -17.02 4.89
N LEU A 576 15.45 -15.74 4.52
CA LEU A 576 15.38 -14.62 5.46
C LEU A 576 13.95 -14.14 5.65
N LEU A 577 13.53 -14.02 6.91
CA LEU A 577 12.22 -13.54 7.33
C LEU A 577 12.33 -12.18 8.01
N GLY A 578 11.74 -11.15 7.41
CA GLY A 578 11.47 -9.87 8.07
C GLY A 578 10.17 -9.97 8.88
N THR A 579 10.20 -9.58 10.15
CA THR A 579 9.08 -9.68 11.10
C THR A 579 8.85 -8.39 11.89
N THR A 580 7.59 -8.11 12.22
CA THR A 580 7.17 -7.00 13.10
C THR A 580 6.24 -7.53 14.19
N SER A 581 6.29 -6.95 15.39
CA SER A 581 5.44 -7.37 16.53
C SER A 581 4.95 -6.19 17.38
N MET A 582 3.90 -6.46 18.15
CA MET A 582 3.43 -5.60 19.24
C MET A 582 4.41 -5.51 20.43
N ASP A 583 5.52 -6.26 20.45
CA ASP A 583 6.64 -5.94 21.34
C ASP A 583 7.39 -4.66 20.94
N GLY A 584 7.13 -4.12 19.75
CA GLY A 584 7.72 -2.88 19.22
C GLY A 584 9.02 -3.08 18.47
N GLN A 585 9.50 -4.33 18.30
CA GLN A 585 10.68 -4.62 17.50
C GLN A 585 10.34 -4.90 16.03
N THR A 586 11.31 -4.67 15.16
CA THR A 586 11.34 -5.20 13.79
C THR A 586 12.60 -6.03 13.68
N ARG A 587 12.47 -7.31 13.29
CA ARG A 587 13.59 -8.27 13.27
C ARG A 587 13.77 -8.89 11.89
N LEU A 588 15.00 -9.23 11.56
CA LEU A 588 15.37 -10.09 10.45
C LEU A 588 15.90 -11.40 11.03
N THR A 589 15.41 -12.53 10.55
CA THR A 589 15.78 -13.87 11.06
C THR A 589 16.03 -14.84 9.91
N SER A 590 17.15 -15.56 9.93
CA SER A 590 17.38 -16.69 9.02
C SER A 590 16.63 -17.93 9.50
N ILE A 591 15.98 -18.65 8.58
CA ILE A 591 15.38 -19.96 8.88
C ILE A 591 16.42 -21.08 9.02
N LEU A 592 17.68 -20.81 8.64
CA LEU A 592 18.80 -21.78 8.69
C LEU A 592 19.33 -21.97 10.12
N ASP A 593 19.50 -20.87 10.87
CA ASP A 593 19.78 -20.88 12.30
C ASP A 593 19.03 -19.74 13.01
N PRO A 594 17.73 -19.93 13.33
CA PRO A 594 16.91 -18.89 13.94
C PRO A 594 17.33 -18.44 15.35
N GLN A 595 18.34 -19.08 15.95
CA GLN A 595 18.86 -18.74 17.27
C GLN A 595 20.10 -17.83 17.21
N LYS A 596 20.88 -17.90 16.12
CA LYS A 596 22.10 -17.09 15.93
C LYS A 596 21.91 -15.96 14.92
N ASP A 597 21.23 -16.25 13.81
CA ASP A 597 21.12 -15.36 12.66
C ASP A 597 19.93 -14.40 12.81
N VAL A 598 19.98 -13.54 13.83
CA VAL A 598 18.94 -12.56 14.17
C VAL A 598 19.50 -11.14 14.23
N VAL A 599 18.83 -10.19 13.58
CA VAL A 599 19.20 -8.76 13.57
C VAL A 599 17.98 -7.89 13.85
N ASP A 600 18.04 -7.11 14.93
CA ASP A 600 16.95 -6.23 15.38
C ASP A 600 17.17 -4.77 14.95
N THR A 601 16.09 -4.06 14.62
CA THR A 601 16.09 -2.58 14.58
C THR A 601 16.02 -2.00 15.99
N ASN A 602 16.21 -0.67 16.12
CA ASN A 602 15.79 0.02 17.35
C ASN A 602 14.31 -0.26 17.67
N ARG A 603 13.99 -0.38 18.96
CA ARG A 603 12.65 -0.71 19.45
C ARG A 603 11.75 0.54 19.49
N MET A 604 10.55 0.41 18.96
CA MET A 604 9.49 1.41 18.99
C MET A 604 8.53 1.16 20.17
N ARG A 605 7.77 2.19 20.56
CA ARG A 605 6.70 2.15 21.57
C ARG A 605 5.38 1.64 20.98
N LEU A 606 5.14 1.94 19.70
CA LEU A 606 4.03 1.39 18.92
C LEU A 606 4.57 0.33 17.95
N GLY A 607 3.93 -0.83 17.87
CA GLY A 607 4.26 -1.85 16.88
C GLY A 607 3.95 -1.37 15.46
N SER A 608 4.83 -1.63 14.49
CA SER A 608 4.46 -1.50 13.09
C SER A 608 3.49 -2.61 12.70
N MET A 609 2.47 -2.31 11.90
CA MET A 609 1.44 -3.27 11.48
C MET A 609 1.73 -3.94 10.14
N HIS A 610 2.80 -3.52 9.44
CA HIS A 610 3.11 -3.95 8.08
C HIS A 610 4.62 -4.03 7.82
N ILE A 611 5.00 -5.04 7.06
CA ILE A 611 6.33 -5.18 6.47
C ILE A 611 6.17 -5.83 5.08
N SER A 612 6.94 -5.37 4.09
CA SER A 612 6.98 -5.96 2.74
C SER A 612 8.41 -5.90 2.20
N TYR A 613 8.88 -6.99 1.61
CA TYR A 613 10.18 -7.02 0.92
C TYR A 613 10.04 -6.51 -0.52
N SER A 614 10.99 -5.71 -0.99
CA SER A 614 11.07 -5.24 -2.38
C SER A 614 12.36 -5.73 -3.05
N PRO A 615 12.28 -6.59 -4.08
CA PRO A 615 13.46 -7.11 -4.78
C PRO A 615 14.33 -6.03 -5.42
N PHE A 616 13.73 -4.99 -6.03
CA PHE A 616 14.44 -3.84 -6.60
C PHE A 616 15.24 -3.02 -5.59
N LEU A 617 14.87 -3.06 -4.31
CA LEU A 617 15.50 -2.29 -3.24
C LEU A 617 16.45 -3.14 -2.38
N GLN A 618 16.45 -4.47 -2.56
CA GLN A 618 17.05 -5.46 -1.66
C GLN A 618 16.76 -5.16 -0.16
N ALA A 619 15.54 -4.72 0.12
CA ALA A 619 15.17 -4.11 1.39
C ALA A 619 13.71 -4.38 1.77
N PHE A 620 13.46 -4.41 3.08
CA PHE A 620 12.10 -4.41 3.62
C PHE A 620 11.60 -2.97 3.83
N LEU A 621 10.38 -2.70 3.39
CA LEU A 621 9.64 -1.47 3.67
C LEU A 621 8.68 -1.71 4.85
N SER A 622 8.65 -0.76 5.79
CA SER A 622 7.81 -0.77 7.00
C SER A 622 7.63 0.68 7.52
N ASN A 623 6.70 0.93 8.44
CA ASN A 623 6.54 2.26 9.07
C ASN A 623 7.32 2.37 10.40
N ASP A 624 7.46 3.59 10.93
CA ASP A 624 7.79 3.85 12.34
C ASP A 624 6.63 4.53 13.10
N GLU A 625 6.83 4.78 14.39
CA GLU A 625 5.83 5.33 15.31
C GLU A 625 5.54 6.84 15.14
N ASN A 626 6.28 7.53 14.26
CA ASN A 626 6.10 8.96 13.93
C ASN A 626 5.57 9.13 12.48
N ASP A 627 5.06 8.03 11.90
CA ASP A 627 4.56 7.91 10.53
C ASP A 627 5.63 8.12 9.43
N PHE A 628 6.90 7.90 9.75
CA PHE A 628 7.92 7.76 8.72
C PHE A 628 7.89 6.36 8.09
N ILE A 629 8.19 6.30 6.79
CA ILE A 629 8.44 5.04 6.08
C ILE A 629 9.94 4.74 6.17
N ARG A 630 10.25 3.56 6.69
CA ARG A 630 11.59 3.00 6.84
C ARG A 630 11.85 2.01 5.71
N SER A 631 13.04 2.09 5.13
CA SER A 631 13.66 1.04 4.32
C SER A 631 14.78 0.38 5.12
N LEU A 632 14.72 -0.95 5.21
CA LEU A 632 15.62 -1.81 5.96
C LEU A 632 16.34 -2.71 4.95
N ALA A 633 17.43 -2.21 4.37
CA ALA A 633 18.27 -2.98 3.44
C ALA A 633 18.85 -4.21 4.15
N VAL A 634 18.77 -5.40 3.53
CA VAL A 634 19.07 -6.69 4.19
C VAL A 634 20.43 -6.66 4.89
N ARG A 635 21.47 -6.18 4.20
CA ARG A 635 22.85 -6.14 4.72
C ARG A 635 23.07 -5.11 5.86
N ARG A 636 22.15 -4.16 6.05
CA ARG A 636 22.22 -3.11 7.08
C ARG A 636 20.92 -2.98 7.86
N PHE A 637 20.22 -4.09 8.10
CA PHE A 637 18.88 -4.12 8.71
C PHE A 637 18.84 -3.44 10.10
N TYR A 638 19.96 -3.47 10.85
CA TYR A 638 20.12 -2.76 12.12
C TYR A 638 20.10 -1.22 12.00
N THR A 639 20.15 -0.66 10.78
CA THR A 639 19.99 0.77 10.49
C THR A 639 18.71 1.03 9.71
N THR A 640 17.97 2.05 10.09
CA THR A 640 16.70 2.40 9.45
C THR A 640 16.88 3.59 8.49
N THR A 641 16.86 3.35 7.17
CA THR A 641 16.88 4.46 6.20
C THR A 641 15.48 5.04 6.10
N THR A 642 15.29 6.30 6.48
CA THR A 642 13.99 6.96 6.30
C THR A 642 13.82 7.35 4.82
N VAL A 643 12.69 6.95 4.21
CA VAL A 643 12.40 7.11 2.77
C VAL A 643 11.10 7.86 2.46
N GLY A 644 10.25 8.09 3.47
CA GLY A 644 9.04 8.91 3.36
C GLY A 644 8.50 9.35 4.72
N ARG A 645 7.60 10.33 4.75
CA ARG A 645 6.84 10.80 5.95
C ARG A 645 5.37 10.98 5.61
N MET A 646 4.47 10.31 6.32
CA MET A 646 3.02 10.43 6.11
C MET A 646 2.39 11.54 6.97
N GLN A 647 1.17 11.93 6.60
CA GLN A 647 0.42 12.99 7.28
C GLN A 647 -0.36 12.48 8.51
N SER A 648 -0.68 11.18 8.55
CA SER A 648 -1.32 10.47 9.67
C SER A 648 -0.80 9.04 9.76
N THR A 649 -1.26 8.30 10.78
CA THR A 649 -0.99 6.87 11.00
C THR A 649 -1.12 6.04 9.73
N VAL A 650 -0.11 5.19 9.47
CA VAL A 650 -0.12 4.19 8.40
C VAL A 650 -1.03 3.03 8.79
N THR A 651 -2.05 2.76 7.96
CA THR A 651 -3.07 1.71 8.16
C THR A 651 -3.06 0.64 7.08
N ALA A 652 -2.37 0.89 5.96
CA ALA A 652 -2.11 -0.09 4.92
C ALA A 652 -0.75 0.14 4.24
N LEU A 653 -0.13 -0.94 3.78
CA LEU A 653 1.06 -0.95 2.92
C LEU A 653 0.82 -1.98 1.83
N ALA A 654 0.96 -1.60 0.56
CA ALA A 654 0.87 -2.58 -0.53
C ALA A 654 2.03 -3.58 -0.48
N PRO A 655 1.81 -4.85 -0.85
CA PRO A 655 2.91 -5.72 -1.26
C PRO A 655 3.76 -5.05 -2.34
N SER A 656 5.08 -5.07 -2.19
CA SER A 656 6.00 -4.50 -3.17
C SER A 656 5.91 -5.23 -4.50
N SER A 657 6.00 -4.48 -5.60
CA SER A 657 5.93 -5.06 -6.94
C SER A 657 7.25 -5.72 -7.36
N PHE A 658 7.13 -6.80 -8.12
CA PHE A 658 8.25 -7.41 -8.85
C PHE A 658 8.59 -6.63 -10.14
N TRP A 659 7.79 -5.64 -10.53
CA TRP A 659 7.95 -4.95 -11.82
C TRP A 659 8.43 -3.50 -11.70
N HIS A 660 8.30 -2.87 -10.53
CA HIS A 660 8.79 -1.51 -10.25
C HIS A 660 9.13 -1.30 -8.75
N PRO A 661 10.02 -0.34 -8.40
CA PRO A 661 10.38 -0.02 -7.01
C PRO A 661 9.34 0.82 -6.24
N SER A 662 8.30 1.34 -6.89
CA SER A 662 7.29 2.20 -6.26
C SER A 662 6.46 1.48 -5.19
N GLY A 663 6.41 2.06 -3.98
CA GLY A 663 5.55 1.62 -2.89
C GLY A 663 4.28 2.46 -2.77
N LEU A 664 3.17 1.84 -2.35
CA LEU A 664 1.92 2.52 -1.98
C LEU A 664 1.66 2.39 -0.48
N ILE A 665 1.37 3.53 0.16
CA ILE A 665 1.13 3.65 1.60
C ILE A 665 -0.27 4.24 1.80
N GLY A 666 -1.08 3.58 2.62
CA GLY A 666 -2.44 4.00 2.97
C GLY A 666 -2.51 4.46 4.42
N CYS A 667 -3.23 5.54 4.66
CA CYS A 667 -3.25 6.21 5.96
C CYS A 667 -4.67 6.31 6.56
N ALA A 668 -4.75 6.46 7.89
CA ALA A 668 -6.02 6.66 8.62
C ALA A 668 -6.80 7.90 8.12
N GLY A 669 -6.09 8.95 7.71
CA GLY A 669 -6.66 10.14 7.07
C GLY A 669 -7.18 9.94 5.64
N GLY A 670 -7.33 8.70 5.17
CA GLY A 670 -7.95 8.37 3.88
C GLY A 670 -7.09 8.68 2.66
N SER A 671 -5.84 9.12 2.85
CA SER A 671 -4.88 9.35 1.77
C SER A 671 -4.11 8.09 1.40
N VAL A 672 -3.93 7.88 0.08
CA VAL A 672 -2.97 6.92 -0.47
C VAL A 672 -1.82 7.67 -1.11
N VAL A 673 -0.59 7.36 -0.72
CA VAL A 673 0.63 8.03 -1.18
C VAL A 673 1.55 7.03 -1.88
N ALA A 674 2.01 7.40 -3.08
CA ALA A 674 3.05 6.72 -3.82
C ALA A 674 4.42 7.39 -3.59
N LEU A 675 5.48 6.59 -3.51
CA LEU A 675 6.88 7.04 -3.49
C LEU A 675 7.82 5.96 -4.06
N ASN A 676 8.95 6.38 -4.64
CA ASN A 676 10.02 5.48 -5.11
C ASN A 676 11.27 5.61 -4.23
N PRO A 677 11.59 4.62 -3.36
CA PRO A 677 12.75 4.68 -2.47
C PRO A 677 14.11 4.56 -3.17
N LEU A 678 14.17 4.06 -4.41
CA LEU A 678 15.41 3.65 -5.08
C LEU A 678 16.44 4.79 -5.12
N ARG A 679 16.01 6.00 -5.45
CA ARG A 679 16.87 7.20 -5.51
C ARG A 679 17.61 7.45 -4.19
N ARG A 680 16.93 7.27 -3.05
CA ARG A 680 17.52 7.39 -1.70
C ARG A 680 18.57 6.30 -1.42
N LEU A 681 18.27 5.06 -1.77
CA LEU A 681 19.19 3.93 -1.53
C LEU A 681 20.44 4.02 -2.40
N LEU A 682 20.33 4.56 -3.61
CA LEU A 682 21.47 4.88 -4.46
C LEU A 682 22.25 6.10 -3.92
N HIS A 683 21.56 7.18 -3.56
CA HIS A 683 22.15 8.47 -3.18
C HIS A 683 21.48 9.09 -1.94
N SER A 684 22.20 9.14 -0.83
CA SER A 684 21.70 9.59 0.48
C SER A 684 21.40 11.09 0.60
N LYS A 685 21.74 11.93 -0.40
CA LYS A 685 21.39 13.36 -0.45
C LYS A 685 20.33 13.71 -1.53
N ASP A 686 19.77 12.73 -2.23
CA ASP A 686 18.72 12.97 -3.22
C ASP A 686 17.39 13.39 -2.57
N ARG A 687 16.65 14.28 -3.25
CA ARG A 687 15.33 14.75 -2.82
C ARG A 687 14.27 13.67 -2.95
N HIS A 688 13.48 13.51 -1.89
CA HIS A 688 12.32 12.64 -1.83
C HIS A 688 11.15 13.27 -2.56
N TRP A 689 10.32 12.44 -3.18
CA TRP A 689 9.09 12.86 -3.84
C TRP A 689 7.96 11.94 -3.40
N HIS A 690 6.87 12.55 -2.97
CA HIS A 690 5.61 11.89 -2.68
C HIS A 690 4.60 12.32 -3.74
N LEU A 691 3.75 11.40 -4.18
CA LEU A 691 2.56 11.72 -4.96
C LEU A 691 1.35 11.07 -4.30
N THR A 692 0.46 11.90 -3.73
CA THR A 692 -0.85 11.42 -3.27
C THR A 692 -1.65 10.98 -4.48
N TRP A 693 -2.03 9.70 -4.52
CA TRP A 693 -2.89 9.15 -5.58
C TRP A 693 -4.28 9.78 -5.47
N PHE A 694 -4.91 9.65 -4.30
CA PHE A 694 -6.15 10.31 -3.91
C PHE A 694 -6.21 10.48 -2.38
N THR A 695 -7.17 11.28 -1.90
CA THR A 695 -7.62 11.27 -0.51
C THR A 695 -9.13 11.05 -0.46
N GLN A 696 -9.58 10.04 0.29
CA GLN A 696 -10.98 9.90 0.68
C GLN A 696 -11.23 10.71 1.95
N GLU A 697 -12.28 11.53 1.94
CA GLU A 697 -12.92 12.07 3.14
C GLU A 697 -14.29 11.41 3.30
N TRP A 698 -14.59 10.83 4.47
CA TRP A 698 -15.88 10.19 4.75
C TRP A 698 -16.74 11.03 5.70
N ALA A 699 -18.05 11.01 5.47
CA ALA A 699 -19.05 11.57 6.36
C ALA A 699 -20.26 10.64 6.52
N ARG A 700 -20.72 10.51 7.77
CA ARG A 700 -21.96 9.80 8.12
C ARG A 700 -23.18 10.57 7.64
N GLY A 701 -24.17 9.89 7.08
CA GLY A 701 -25.46 10.50 6.72
C GLY A 701 -26.14 11.17 7.94
N ALA A 702 -26.51 12.45 7.80
CA ALA A 702 -26.95 13.31 8.91
C ALA A 702 -28.16 12.80 9.72
N ASP A 703 -29.04 12.02 9.07
CA ASP A 703 -30.25 11.46 9.65
C ASP A 703 -30.24 9.92 9.53
N PRO A 704 -30.92 9.17 10.42
CA PRO A 704 -31.06 7.72 10.35
C PRO A 704 -31.96 7.25 9.19
N GLY A 705 -31.50 7.51 7.97
CA GLY A 705 -32.19 7.26 6.70
C GLY A 705 -31.43 7.80 5.48
N LYS A 706 -30.57 8.82 5.67
CA LYS A 706 -29.69 9.34 4.62
C LYS A 706 -28.54 8.37 4.27
N PRO A 707 -28.02 8.39 3.04
CA PRO A 707 -26.83 7.63 2.66
C PRO A 707 -25.59 8.12 3.41
N ASN A 708 -24.57 7.26 3.52
CA ASN A 708 -23.22 7.71 3.88
C ASN A 708 -22.56 8.36 2.65
N VAL A 709 -21.61 9.26 2.88
CA VAL A 709 -20.95 10.02 1.82
C VAL A 709 -19.44 9.82 1.87
N SER A 710 -18.81 9.49 0.73
CA SER A 710 -17.36 9.58 0.54
C SER A 710 -17.05 10.61 -0.54
N ARG A 711 -16.28 11.64 -0.19
CA ARG A 711 -15.70 12.61 -1.13
C ARG A 711 -14.28 12.17 -1.48
N PHE A 712 -13.96 12.11 -2.77
CA PHE A 712 -12.62 11.84 -3.27
C PHE A 712 -11.98 13.12 -3.78
N LEU A 713 -10.78 13.40 -3.27
CA LEU A 713 -9.90 14.46 -3.74
C LEU A 713 -8.82 13.84 -4.64
N ASP A 714 -8.63 14.46 -5.79
CA ASP A 714 -7.81 13.97 -6.91
C ASP A 714 -6.98 15.12 -7.51
N GLY A 715 -5.98 14.78 -8.34
CA GLY A 715 -5.17 15.78 -9.06
C GLY A 715 -4.07 16.46 -8.22
N PHE A 716 -3.64 15.83 -7.12
CA PHE A 716 -2.48 16.26 -6.35
C PHE A 716 -1.22 16.36 -7.22
N ARG A 717 -0.32 17.28 -6.86
CA ARG A 717 1.01 17.39 -7.46
C ARG A 717 2.00 16.53 -6.69
N ALA A 718 3.11 16.17 -7.33
CA ALA A 718 4.24 15.58 -6.63
C ALA A 718 4.87 16.64 -5.71
N GLU A 719 4.98 16.32 -4.42
CA GLU A 719 5.57 17.20 -3.39
C GLU A 719 6.92 16.63 -2.94
N SER A 720 7.87 17.52 -2.63
CA SER A 720 9.15 17.11 -2.05
C SER A 720 9.09 17.26 -0.53
N VAL A 721 9.29 16.14 0.18
CA VAL A 721 9.00 16.02 1.62
C VAL A 721 10.28 15.98 2.43
N SER A 722 10.39 16.85 3.44
CA SER A 722 11.53 16.83 4.37
C SER A 722 11.45 15.62 5.30
N LEU A 723 12.49 14.78 5.24
CA LEU A 723 12.67 13.61 6.10
C LEU A 723 13.53 13.90 7.35
N LEU A 724 13.73 15.18 7.68
CA LEU A 724 14.30 15.57 8.97
C LEU A 724 13.38 15.10 10.11
N ARG A 725 13.95 14.38 11.07
CA ARG A 725 13.24 13.92 12.29
C ARG A 725 12.99 15.05 13.28
N THR A 726 13.64 16.20 13.10
CA THR A 726 13.39 17.44 13.87
C THR A 726 11.95 17.89 13.65
N MET A 727 11.12 17.85 14.71
CA MET A 727 9.70 18.20 14.63
C MET A 727 9.43 19.72 14.59
N MET A 728 10.47 20.56 14.51
CA MET A 728 10.32 22.01 14.36
C MET A 728 9.56 22.32 13.05
N GLY A 729 8.39 22.93 13.19
CA GLY A 729 7.51 23.23 12.06
C GLY A 729 6.59 22.09 11.61
N ASP A 730 6.54 20.95 12.32
CA ASP A 730 5.49 19.95 12.06
C ASP A 730 4.11 20.54 12.41
N ARG A 731 3.17 20.47 11.46
CA ARG A 731 1.77 20.89 11.63
C ARG A 731 1.06 20.13 12.75
N ARG A 732 1.58 18.95 13.13
CA ARG A 732 1.09 18.16 14.28
C ARG A 732 1.50 18.73 15.64
N ILE A 733 2.42 19.69 15.72
CA ILE A 733 2.72 20.35 17.00
C ILE A 733 1.79 21.54 17.21
N VAL A 734 0.87 21.40 18.17
CA VAL A 734 -0.05 22.45 18.62
C VAL A 734 0.36 22.87 20.03
N ASN A 735 0.69 24.15 20.23
CA ASN A 735 1.15 24.70 21.52
C ASN A 735 2.35 23.96 22.15
N GLY A 736 3.24 23.38 21.33
CA GLY A 736 4.39 22.59 21.79
C GLY A 736 4.07 21.12 22.11
N VAL A 737 2.81 20.70 22.02
CA VAL A 737 2.36 19.31 22.23
C VAL A 737 2.10 18.65 20.88
N MET A 738 2.52 17.40 20.71
CA MET A 738 2.18 16.61 19.52
C MET A 738 0.70 16.19 19.59
N ALA A 739 -0.11 16.70 18.68
CA ALA A 739 -1.50 16.31 18.49
C ALA A 739 -1.58 15.12 17.52
N ILE A 740 -2.28 14.07 17.94
CA ILE A 740 -2.63 12.92 17.09
C ILE A 740 -4.09 13.10 16.66
N THR A 741 -4.31 13.25 15.35
CA THR A 741 -5.67 13.29 14.79
C THR A 741 -6.24 11.89 14.75
N ILE A 742 -7.39 11.69 15.39
CA ILE A 742 -8.20 10.47 15.27
C ILE A 742 -9.17 10.67 14.10
N TYR A 743 -9.29 9.66 13.24
CA TYR A 743 -10.18 9.64 12.09
C TYR A 743 -11.20 8.51 12.26
N ASP A 744 -12.43 8.71 11.79
CA ASP A 744 -13.47 7.67 11.76
C ASP A 744 -13.00 6.43 11.00
N ASP A 745 -13.40 5.25 11.47
CA ASP A 745 -12.93 3.95 10.97
C ASP A 745 -13.25 3.75 9.48
N GLU A 746 -14.35 4.34 9.01
CA GLU A 746 -14.78 4.37 7.62
C GLU A 746 -13.88 5.24 6.70
N ASN A 747 -13.15 6.20 7.28
CA ASN A 747 -12.26 7.08 6.54
C ASN A 747 -10.93 6.39 6.16
N HIS A 748 -10.49 5.38 6.93
CA HIS A 748 -9.16 4.78 6.81
C HIS A 748 -8.98 4.04 5.47
N ILE A 749 -7.76 4.07 4.93
CA ILE A 749 -7.34 3.08 3.92
C ILE A 749 -7.01 1.77 4.64
N THR A 750 -7.75 0.70 4.34
CA THR A 750 -7.67 -0.58 5.07
C THR A 750 -6.93 -1.68 4.32
N ALA A 751 -6.87 -1.61 2.99
CA ALA A 751 -6.13 -2.56 2.15
C ALA A 751 -5.56 -1.88 0.91
N LEU A 752 -4.39 -2.34 0.44
CA LEU A 752 -3.75 -1.87 -0.80
C LEU A 752 -3.08 -3.04 -1.52
N ALA A 753 -3.16 -3.06 -2.85
CA ALA A 753 -2.42 -4.01 -3.67
C ALA A 753 -2.04 -3.43 -5.05
N TRP A 754 -0.77 -3.58 -5.42
CA TRP A 754 -0.35 -3.55 -6.82
C TRP A 754 -0.73 -4.85 -7.53
N ASN A 755 -0.97 -4.81 -8.84
CA ASN A 755 -1.10 -6.02 -9.65
C ASN A 755 0.29 -6.65 -9.92
N PRO A 756 0.52 -7.93 -9.55
CA PRO A 756 1.81 -8.59 -9.69
C PRO A 756 2.10 -9.13 -11.11
N ASN A 757 1.21 -8.96 -12.09
CA ASN A 757 1.41 -9.45 -13.45
C ASN A 757 1.99 -8.34 -14.35
N GLN A 758 3.08 -8.64 -15.07
CA GLN A 758 3.86 -7.66 -15.85
C GLN A 758 3.00 -6.75 -16.74
N ARG A 759 2.08 -7.35 -17.51
CA ARG A 759 1.18 -6.66 -18.45
C ARG A 759 0.29 -5.60 -17.82
N CYS A 760 0.03 -5.71 -16.53
CA CYS A 760 -0.90 -4.84 -15.79
C CYS A 760 -0.22 -4.23 -14.54
N ALA A 761 1.11 -4.21 -14.49
CA ALA A 761 1.87 -3.79 -13.31
C ALA A 761 1.66 -2.34 -12.87
N GLY A 762 1.12 -1.48 -13.74
CA GLY A 762 0.67 -0.13 -13.38
C GLY A 762 -0.59 -0.09 -12.52
N TRP A 763 -1.37 -1.18 -12.46
CA TRP A 763 -2.69 -1.18 -11.82
C TRP A 763 -2.58 -1.34 -10.31
N ALA A 764 -3.34 -0.51 -9.59
CA ALA A 764 -3.47 -0.58 -8.14
C ALA A 764 -4.94 -0.72 -7.73
N SER A 765 -5.15 -1.34 -6.57
CA SER A 765 -6.43 -1.32 -5.85
C SER A 765 -6.26 -0.82 -4.42
N ALA A 766 -7.23 -0.02 -3.96
CA ALA A 766 -7.29 0.55 -2.62
C ALA A 766 -8.66 0.30 -1.99
N GLY A 767 -8.68 -0.38 -0.85
CA GLY A 767 -9.86 -0.66 -0.05
C GLY A 767 -9.96 0.28 1.13
N MET A 768 -11.18 0.72 1.44
CA MET A 768 -11.46 1.71 2.48
C MET A 768 -12.38 1.14 3.56
N GLY A 769 -12.32 1.73 4.76
CA GLY A 769 -13.21 1.40 5.87
C GLY A 769 -14.69 1.61 5.54
N SER A 770 -14.99 2.58 4.67
CA SER A 770 -16.31 2.90 4.13
C SER A 770 -16.96 1.74 3.35
N GLY A 771 -16.19 0.71 3.01
CA GLY A 771 -16.62 -0.40 2.16
C GLY A 771 -16.49 -0.13 0.66
N LEU A 772 -15.96 1.03 0.28
CA LEU A 772 -15.57 1.31 -1.10
C LEU A 772 -14.22 0.66 -1.45
N ILE A 773 -14.04 0.35 -2.74
CA ILE A 773 -12.77 -0.02 -3.36
C ILE A 773 -12.56 0.85 -4.59
N ARG A 774 -11.38 1.44 -4.74
CA ARG A 774 -10.95 2.12 -5.97
C ARG A 774 -9.93 1.25 -6.72
N VAL A 775 -10.07 1.15 -8.03
CA VAL A 775 -9.15 0.45 -8.95
C VAL A 775 -8.82 1.37 -10.13
N GLU A 776 -7.53 1.56 -10.41
CA GLU A 776 -7.02 2.52 -11.39
C GLU A 776 -5.67 2.06 -11.95
N ASP A 777 -5.37 2.39 -13.21
CA ASP A 777 -4.02 2.25 -13.77
C ASP A 777 -3.20 3.49 -13.40
N LEU A 778 -2.23 3.31 -12.50
CA LEU A 778 -1.36 4.37 -11.99
C LEU A 778 -0.04 4.48 -12.74
N ALA A 779 0.18 3.70 -13.80
CA ALA A 779 1.27 3.99 -14.70
C ALA A 779 1.04 5.37 -15.33
N ILE A 780 2.09 6.19 -15.42
CA ILE A 780 2.03 7.53 -16.03
C ILE A 780 2.60 7.52 -17.46
#